data_AF-D2W6B0-F1
#
_entry.id   AF-D2W6B0-F1
#
_cell.length_a   1.000
_cell.length_b   1.000
_cell.length_c   1.000
_cell.angle_alpha   90.00
_cell.angle_beta   90.00
_cell.angle_gamma   90.00
#
_symmetry.space_group_name_H-M   'P 1'
#
loop_
_entity.id
_entity.type
_entity.pdbx_description
1 polymer ?
#
loop_
_entity_poly.entity_id
_entity_poly.type
_entity_poly.pdbx_seq_one_letter_code
_entity_poly.pdbx_strand_id
1 'polypeptide(L)'
;MGNVIALGYVCKSIFSPVVQFTMLKMCLSIGFELIKLMKIRTRRLEKEHGLELPFAKVMSLALTETCIETINRARQFPLANYFPMFTSSDSIYFDCVNSNLMAYFTVYLNMKSMEEPEFEGREQLFTVMHRDHVLLDGSWMGWLKDESNEIRFMFIDQCLREKGWTIYQVESLMTWDMITRDDGWLSPSNTLNFKSEKRLYSGVRGFIFDTESGDINLELVPATSLQDAYFSWGDVDYILKNGIRGIFFSLDPPDHPYPFNFHTFQQIRVGPTDVPIHSDIVMTFLHADYLLKMISSGVEVNSYYPFHTRDVSNILEILPERLRAVLSPIHHRDNYVPDLGGSAHRFWIDCEEIPTYTSERGGKISYTLGKFDTKVKTMKMLYNSLTGQLEDDEHAGSSESEFANAFSKHYEEISQYFPVLRRVSELYKLFTICTLLISLKERLNDMSSQKLISLPRPNLDAYPLNSSSEIDKVMRSILTTNGISWSDRHKVSNYSSTEKEVTSNLNRNQSQLAQLINEISEHTPITSQELQEWLVQDNSLTIDNIETRASRAIANNKLRVLKAILETETQPKQNSCLFVPSAYSQDTGRRIFGGVNALPRISQIQQAPPPWSGSSQNVRLGGSAPPATISSGGNSSRLFRSFFSYIGVSSSSSSSGSSGGSSSSSGGNGSSGSSSGGRPQTLRMSDQLPRNNIN
;
A
#
# COMPACT_ATOMS: atom_id res chain seq x y z
N MET A 1 -32.42 -22.37 -34.94
CA MET A 1 -33.40 -23.36 -34.44
C MET A 1 -33.09 -23.80 -33.01
N GLY A 2 -31.88 -24.30 -32.72
CA GLY A 2 -31.48 -24.71 -31.35
C GLY A 2 -31.64 -23.64 -30.27
N ASN A 3 -31.22 -22.39 -30.53
CA ASN A 3 -31.37 -21.28 -29.58
C ASN A 3 -32.84 -20.88 -29.32
N VAL A 4 -33.74 -21.10 -30.29
CA VAL A 4 -35.18 -20.85 -30.14
C VAL A 4 -35.81 -21.93 -29.26
N ILE A 5 -35.29 -23.15 -29.29
CA ILE A 5 -35.71 -24.27 -28.43
C ILE A 5 -35.21 -24.06 -27.00
N ALA A 6 -33.96 -23.60 -26.82
CA ALA A 6 -33.40 -23.25 -25.51
C ALA A 6 -34.14 -22.07 -24.85
N LEU A 7 -34.49 -21.04 -25.63
CA LEU A 7 -35.33 -19.92 -25.19
C LEU A 7 -36.73 -20.40 -24.76
N GLY A 8 -37.30 -21.37 -25.50
CA GLY A 8 -38.57 -22.02 -25.15
C GLY A 8 -38.53 -22.78 -23.81
N TYR A 9 -37.36 -23.30 -23.41
CA TYR A 9 -37.18 -23.95 -22.10
C TYR A 9 -37.07 -22.96 -20.94
N VAL A 10 -36.38 -21.83 -21.14
CA VAL A 10 -36.26 -20.76 -20.12
C VAL A 10 -37.60 -20.03 -19.91
N CYS A 11 -38.37 -19.79 -20.97
CA CYS A 11 -39.70 -19.19 -20.84
C CYS A 11 -40.71 -20.13 -20.15
N LYS A 12 -40.47 -21.44 -20.18
CA LYS A 12 -41.36 -22.46 -19.62
C LYS A 12 -41.49 -22.40 -18.10
N SER A 13 -40.46 -21.89 -17.41
CA SER A 13 -40.39 -21.81 -15.95
C SER A 13 -40.92 -20.51 -15.35
N ILE A 14 -41.17 -19.46 -16.15
CA ILE A 14 -41.39 -18.10 -15.64
C ILE A 14 -42.73 -17.49 -16.07
N PHE A 15 -43.26 -17.83 -17.25
CA PHE A 15 -44.42 -17.15 -17.84
C PHE A 15 -45.62 -18.06 -18.08
N SER A 16 -46.82 -17.51 -18.24
CA SER A 16 -48.01 -18.31 -18.58
C SER A 16 -47.91 -18.87 -20.01
N PRO A 17 -48.55 -20.01 -20.33
CA PRO A 17 -48.46 -20.65 -21.65
C PRO A 17 -48.86 -19.73 -22.83
N VAL A 18 -49.76 -18.78 -22.58
CA VAL A 18 -50.22 -17.80 -23.58
C VAL A 18 -49.14 -16.76 -23.89
N VAL A 19 -48.41 -16.29 -22.86
CA VAL A 19 -47.28 -15.36 -23.01
C VAL A 19 -46.12 -16.07 -23.69
N GLN A 20 -45.84 -17.32 -23.31
CA GLN A 20 -44.81 -18.16 -23.95
C GLN A 20 -45.07 -18.33 -25.46
N PHE A 21 -46.31 -18.66 -25.85
CA PHE A 21 -46.67 -18.85 -27.25
C PHE A 21 -46.57 -17.54 -28.05
N THR A 22 -46.96 -16.43 -27.44
CA THR A 22 -46.92 -15.10 -28.07
C THR A 22 -45.48 -14.60 -28.24
N MET A 23 -44.62 -14.77 -27.23
CA MET A 23 -43.20 -14.45 -27.31
C MET A 23 -42.49 -15.35 -28.33
N LEU A 24 -42.77 -16.66 -28.34
CA LEU A 24 -42.18 -17.57 -29.33
C LEU A 24 -42.57 -17.19 -30.75
N LYS A 25 -43.84 -16.81 -30.97
CA LYS A 25 -44.34 -16.35 -32.27
C LYS A 25 -43.70 -15.02 -32.70
N MET A 26 -43.48 -14.09 -31.76
CA MET A 26 -42.73 -12.85 -32.00
C MET A 26 -41.27 -13.13 -32.32
N CYS A 27 -40.57 -13.95 -31.54
CA CYS A 27 -39.18 -14.32 -31.76
C CYS A 27 -38.98 -15.05 -33.11
N LEU A 28 -39.92 -15.92 -33.49
CA LEU A 28 -39.91 -16.58 -34.79
C LEU A 28 -40.16 -15.58 -35.93
N SER A 29 -41.12 -14.66 -35.77
CA SER A 29 -41.42 -13.64 -36.78
C SER A 29 -40.26 -12.64 -36.96
N ILE A 30 -39.64 -12.21 -35.85
CA ILE A 30 -38.46 -11.34 -35.84
C ILE A 30 -37.27 -12.09 -36.44
N GLY A 31 -37.07 -13.36 -36.08
CA GLY A 31 -36.02 -14.21 -36.65
C GLY A 31 -36.16 -14.41 -38.16
N PHE A 32 -37.39 -14.61 -38.67
CA PHE A 32 -37.63 -14.74 -40.10
C PHE A 32 -37.37 -13.45 -40.88
N GLU A 33 -37.77 -12.29 -40.34
CA GLU A 33 -37.48 -11.00 -40.98
C GLU A 33 -36.00 -10.60 -40.85
N LEU A 34 -35.32 -10.92 -39.75
CA LEU A 34 -33.86 -10.79 -39.62
C LEU A 34 -33.14 -11.61 -40.70
N ILE A 35 -33.50 -12.88 -40.89
CA ILE A 35 -32.90 -13.74 -41.92
C ILE A 35 -33.12 -13.17 -43.33
N LYS A 36 -34.31 -12.61 -43.59
CA LYS A 36 -34.67 -12.03 -44.88
C LYS A 36 -33.92 -10.72 -45.15
N LEU A 37 -33.82 -9.84 -44.14
CA LEU A 37 -33.04 -8.60 -44.22
C LEU A 37 -31.54 -8.89 -44.35
N MET A 38 -31.01 -9.84 -43.60
CA MET A 38 -29.62 -10.30 -43.75
C MET A 38 -29.36 -10.79 -45.18
N LYS A 39 -30.20 -11.66 -45.76
CA LYS A 39 -30.04 -12.12 -47.15
C LYS A 39 -30.04 -10.98 -48.17
N ILE A 40 -30.87 -9.96 -47.97
CA ILE A 40 -30.92 -8.79 -48.86
C ILE A 40 -29.64 -7.94 -48.71
N ARG A 41 -29.18 -7.75 -47.47
CA ARG A 41 -28.01 -6.93 -47.14
C ARG A 41 -26.70 -7.58 -47.59
N THR A 42 -26.54 -8.88 -47.35
CA THR A 42 -25.40 -9.68 -47.82
C THR A 42 -25.25 -9.56 -49.34
N ARG A 43 -26.34 -9.72 -50.09
CA ARG A 43 -26.33 -9.56 -51.56
C ARG A 43 -26.00 -8.14 -52.01
N ARG A 44 -26.36 -7.13 -51.22
CA ARG A 44 -26.04 -5.73 -51.50
C ARG A 44 -24.57 -5.44 -51.27
N LEU A 45 -24.01 -5.89 -50.14
CA LEU A 45 -22.60 -5.75 -49.79
C LEU A 45 -21.68 -6.55 -50.74
N GLU A 46 -22.08 -7.76 -51.14
CA GLU A 46 -21.39 -8.55 -52.19
C GLU A 46 -21.34 -7.80 -53.54
N LYS A 47 -22.37 -7.01 -53.84
CA LYS A 47 -22.46 -6.21 -55.07
C LYS A 47 -21.71 -4.89 -54.99
N GLU A 48 -21.68 -4.25 -53.81
CA GLU A 48 -21.02 -2.97 -53.59
C GLU A 48 -19.50 -3.11 -53.43
N HIS A 49 -19.01 -4.22 -52.89
CA HIS A 49 -17.59 -4.42 -52.62
C HIS A 49 -16.89 -5.46 -53.52
N GLY A 50 -17.63 -6.12 -54.42
CA GLY A 50 -17.12 -7.30 -55.13
C GLY A 50 -16.91 -8.51 -54.20
N LEU A 51 -16.70 -9.69 -54.77
CA LEU A 51 -16.57 -10.97 -54.05
C LEU A 51 -15.29 -11.10 -53.19
N GLU A 52 -14.57 -10.02 -52.92
CA GLU A 52 -13.26 -10.06 -52.23
C GLU A 52 -13.35 -9.98 -50.70
N LEU A 53 -14.52 -9.68 -50.13
CA LEU A 53 -14.70 -9.72 -48.67
C LEU A 53 -15.02 -11.15 -48.19
N PRO A 54 -14.29 -11.68 -47.19
CA PRO A 54 -14.61 -12.97 -46.60
C PRO A 54 -16.07 -13.00 -46.14
N PHE A 55 -16.80 -14.08 -46.48
CA PHE A 55 -18.24 -14.23 -46.18
C PHE A 55 -18.59 -13.93 -44.72
N ALA A 56 -17.69 -14.26 -43.78
CA ALA A 56 -17.83 -13.96 -42.36
C ALA A 56 -17.90 -12.44 -42.05
N LYS A 57 -17.12 -11.61 -42.76
CA LYS A 57 -17.09 -10.15 -42.59
C LYS A 57 -18.32 -9.48 -43.19
N VAL A 58 -18.79 -9.98 -44.34
CA VAL A 58 -20.06 -9.56 -44.95
C VAL A 58 -21.25 -9.91 -44.05
N MET A 59 -21.22 -11.10 -43.43
CA MET A 59 -22.26 -11.54 -42.50
C MET A 59 -22.24 -10.78 -41.17
N SER A 60 -21.07 -10.47 -40.62
CA SER A 60 -20.91 -9.65 -39.41
C SER A 60 -21.45 -8.22 -39.61
N LEU A 61 -21.08 -7.56 -40.72
CA LEU A 61 -21.59 -6.24 -41.07
C LEU A 61 -23.09 -6.24 -41.33
N ALA A 62 -23.58 -7.22 -42.11
CA ALA A 62 -25.00 -7.38 -42.37
C ALA A 62 -25.81 -7.62 -41.09
N LEU A 63 -25.31 -8.45 -40.17
CA LEU A 63 -25.98 -8.72 -38.90
C LEU A 63 -26.01 -7.49 -38.00
N THR A 64 -24.88 -6.78 -37.87
CA THR A 64 -24.76 -5.58 -37.03
C THR A 64 -25.69 -4.47 -37.53
N GLU A 65 -25.69 -4.19 -38.83
CA GLU A 65 -26.60 -3.21 -39.44
C GLU A 65 -28.06 -3.64 -39.30
N THR A 66 -28.37 -4.92 -39.48
CA THR A 66 -29.74 -5.42 -39.37
C THR A 66 -30.25 -5.38 -37.94
N CYS A 67 -29.41 -5.68 -36.94
CA CYS A 67 -29.76 -5.54 -35.52
C CYS A 67 -30.01 -4.08 -35.15
N ILE A 68 -29.12 -3.16 -35.56
CA ILE A 68 -29.28 -1.71 -35.33
C ILE A 68 -30.56 -1.19 -35.99
N GLU A 69 -30.84 -1.59 -37.23
CA GLU A 69 -32.05 -1.16 -37.94
C GLU A 69 -33.33 -1.79 -37.37
N THR A 70 -33.27 -3.02 -36.88
CA THR A 70 -34.40 -3.69 -36.21
C THR A 70 -34.70 -3.01 -34.87
N ILE A 71 -33.68 -2.62 -34.10
CA ILE A 71 -33.81 -1.82 -32.87
C ILE A 71 -34.40 -0.45 -33.18
N ASN A 72 -33.92 0.22 -34.22
CA ASN A 72 -34.42 1.54 -34.63
C ASN A 72 -35.85 1.47 -35.16
N ARG A 73 -36.23 0.42 -35.90
CA ARG A 73 -37.61 0.20 -36.35
C ARG A 73 -38.53 -0.18 -35.20
N ALA A 74 -38.07 -1.00 -34.24
CA ALA A 74 -38.81 -1.30 -33.02
C ALA A 74 -39.10 -0.04 -32.20
N ARG A 75 -38.14 0.91 -32.15
CA ARG A 75 -38.32 2.25 -31.54
C ARG A 75 -39.28 3.16 -32.31
N GLN A 76 -39.49 2.93 -33.60
CA GLN A 76 -40.37 3.73 -34.46
C GLN A 76 -41.79 3.14 -34.63
N PHE A 77 -42.08 1.96 -34.08
CA PHE A 77 -43.38 1.33 -34.20
C PHE A 77 -44.43 2.06 -33.31
N PRO A 78 -45.51 2.64 -33.89
CA PRO A 78 -46.49 3.44 -33.14
C PRO A 78 -47.27 2.66 -32.07
N LEU A 79 -47.26 1.33 -32.15
CA LEU A 79 -47.92 0.44 -31.19
C LEU A 79 -47.14 0.27 -29.86
N ALA A 80 -45.85 0.65 -29.81
CA ALA A 80 -45.05 0.63 -28.59
C ALA A 80 -45.55 1.65 -27.53
N ASN A 81 -46.31 2.66 -27.95
CA ASN A 81 -46.96 3.62 -27.04
C ASN A 81 -48.34 3.15 -26.54
N TYR A 82 -48.91 2.07 -27.09
CA TYR A 82 -50.27 1.61 -26.78
C TYR A 82 -50.34 0.32 -25.98
N PHE A 83 -49.24 -0.45 -25.89
CA PHE A 83 -49.15 -1.61 -25.00
C PHE A 83 -48.13 -1.35 -23.89
N PRO A 84 -48.54 -1.24 -22.62
CA PRO A 84 -47.63 -1.08 -21.48
C PRO A 84 -46.91 -2.39 -21.11
N MET A 85 -46.62 -3.25 -22.09
CA MET A 85 -45.92 -4.53 -21.92
C MET A 85 -44.45 -4.47 -22.33
N PHE A 86 -43.95 -3.31 -22.77
CA PHE A 86 -42.52 -3.06 -22.87
C PHE A 86 -42.16 -2.05 -21.78
N THR A 87 -41.93 -2.55 -20.58
CA THR A 87 -41.38 -1.72 -19.50
C THR A 87 -39.90 -1.43 -19.81
N SER A 88 -39.31 -0.43 -19.17
CA SER A 88 -37.86 -0.16 -19.28
C SER A 88 -37.00 -1.39 -18.96
N SER A 89 -37.53 -2.34 -18.18
CA SER A 89 -36.94 -3.65 -17.95
C SER A 89 -36.83 -4.52 -19.21
N ASP A 90 -37.71 -4.39 -20.19
CA ASP A 90 -37.67 -5.17 -21.42
C ASP A 90 -36.63 -4.62 -22.40
N SER A 91 -36.40 -3.30 -22.44
CA SER A 91 -35.28 -2.75 -23.20
C SER A 91 -33.94 -3.10 -22.55
N ILE A 92 -33.87 -3.11 -21.21
CA ILE A 92 -32.70 -3.60 -20.47
C ILE A 92 -32.52 -5.10 -20.71
N TYR A 93 -33.60 -5.88 -20.79
CA TYR A 93 -33.55 -7.30 -21.13
C TYR A 93 -33.06 -7.51 -22.57
N PHE A 94 -33.54 -6.73 -23.54
CA PHE A 94 -33.05 -6.80 -24.91
C PHE A 94 -31.61 -6.31 -25.02
N ASP A 95 -31.17 -5.31 -24.27
CA ASP A 95 -29.77 -4.89 -24.22
C ASP A 95 -28.89 -5.97 -23.55
N CYS A 96 -29.31 -6.57 -22.42
CA CYS A 96 -28.60 -7.67 -21.77
C CYS A 96 -28.54 -8.93 -22.64
N VAL A 97 -29.66 -9.31 -23.27
CA VAL A 97 -29.71 -10.43 -24.21
C VAL A 97 -28.88 -10.11 -25.44
N ASN A 98 -28.90 -8.88 -25.96
CA ASN A 98 -28.10 -8.50 -27.12
C ASN A 98 -26.61 -8.44 -26.78
N SER A 99 -26.19 -7.95 -25.61
CA SER A 99 -24.80 -7.98 -25.16
C SER A 99 -24.30 -9.41 -24.98
N ASN A 100 -25.10 -10.28 -24.34
CA ASN A 100 -24.74 -11.69 -24.17
C ASN A 100 -24.78 -12.46 -25.50
N LEU A 101 -25.77 -12.21 -26.35
CA LEU A 101 -25.90 -12.84 -27.66
C LEU A 101 -24.81 -12.35 -28.62
N MET A 102 -24.44 -11.07 -28.59
CA MET A 102 -23.33 -10.51 -29.38
C MET A 102 -21.98 -10.99 -28.88
N ALA A 103 -21.78 -11.15 -27.56
CA ALA A 103 -20.59 -11.81 -27.02
C ALA A 103 -20.52 -13.27 -27.52
N TYR A 104 -21.61 -14.02 -27.41
CA TYR A 104 -21.72 -15.39 -27.94
C TYR A 104 -21.52 -15.48 -29.45
N PHE A 105 -22.07 -14.52 -30.22
CA PHE A 105 -21.99 -14.51 -31.67
C PHE A 105 -20.60 -14.07 -32.16
N THR A 106 -19.95 -13.16 -31.44
CA THR A 106 -18.56 -12.75 -31.68
C THR A 106 -17.64 -13.94 -31.40
N VAL A 107 -17.82 -14.62 -30.28
CA VAL A 107 -17.13 -15.89 -29.97
C VAL A 107 -17.34 -16.93 -31.09
N TYR A 108 -18.58 -17.15 -31.52
CA TYR A 108 -18.91 -18.10 -32.59
C TYR A 108 -18.30 -17.73 -33.95
N LEU A 109 -18.32 -16.44 -34.33
CA LEU A 109 -17.71 -15.97 -35.57
C LEU A 109 -16.18 -16.09 -35.53
N ASN A 110 -15.55 -15.83 -34.37
CA ASN A 110 -14.11 -15.97 -34.18
C ASN A 110 -13.67 -17.44 -34.17
N MET A 111 -14.49 -18.35 -33.63
CA MET A 111 -14.25 -19.79 -33.74
C MET A 111 -14.28 -20.26 -35.20
N LYS A 112 -15.13 -19.67 -36.03
CA LYS A 112 -15.23 -20.01 -37.46
C LYS A 112 -14.16 -19.35 -38.35
N SER A 113 -13.60 -18.21 -37.94
CA SER A 113 -12.55 -17.53 -38.72
C SER A 113 -11.14 -18.07 -38.48
N MET A 114 -10.94 -18.88 -37.43
CA MET A 114 -9.63 -19.48 -37.09
C MET A 114 -9.36 -20.84 -37.73
N GLU A 115 -10.27 -21.35 -38.58
CA GLU A 115 -9.95 -22.44 -39.51
C GLU A 115 -9.05 -21.97 -40.68
N GLU A 116 -8.76 -20.65 -40.80
CA GLU A 116 -7.83 -20.09 -41.77
C GLU A 116 -6.51 -19.62 -41.11
N PRO A 117 -5.32 -20.05 -41.57
CA PRO A 117 -4.10 -20.03 -40.75
C PRO A 117 -3.26 -18.73 -40.75
N GLU A 118 -3.69 -17.63 -41.38
CA GLU A 118 -2.73 -16.59 -41.83
C GLU A 118 -2.82 -15.19 -41.17
N PHE A 119 -3.57 -14.98 -40.08
CA PHE A 119 -3.70 -13.64 -39.48
C PHE A 119 -2.82 -13.40 -38.23
N GLU A 120 -1.48 -13.36 -38.35
CA GLU A 120 -0.61 -13.03 -37.21
C GLU A 120 -0.73 -11.53 -36.78
N GLY A 121 -1.34 -11.24 -35.63
CA GLY A 121 -1.39 -9.88 -35.07
C GLY A 121 -1.95 -9.78 -33.65
N ARG A 122 -1.57 -8.72 -32.90
CA ARG A 122 -2.00 -8.45 -31.50
C ARG A 122 -3.53 -8.42 -31.34
N GLU A 123 -4.28 -8.06 -32.38
CA GLU A 123 -5.75 -8.04 -32.35
C GLU A 123 -6.38 -9.44 -32.20
N GLN A 124 -5.72 -10.51 -32.68
CA GLN A 124 -6.19 -11.87 -32.44
C GLN A 124 -6.06 -12.29 -30.98
N LEU A 125 -4.98 -11.88 -30.30
CA LEU A 125 -4.73 -12.27 -28.92
C LEU A 125 -5.83 -11.72 -27.98
N PHE A 126 -6.25 -10.47 -28.17
CA PHE A 126 -7.35 -9.89 -27.39
C PHE A 126 -8.69 -10.59 -27.66
N THR A 127 -8.93 -10.97 -28.90
CA THR A 127 -10.16 -11.64 -29.34
C THR A 127 -10.30 -13.05 -28.74
N VAL A 128 -9.20 -13.80 -28.71
CA VAL A 128 -9.13 -15.13 -28.08
C VAL A 128 -9.27 -15.01 -26.56
N MET A 129 -8.65 -14.00 -25.94
CA MET A 129 -8.72 -13.83 -24.48
C MET A 129 -10.12 -13.44 -24.02
N HIS A 130 -10.81 -12.58 -24.76
CA HIS A 130 -12.21 -12.25 -24.46
C HIS A 130 -13.12 -13.47 -24.62
N ARG A 131 -12.90 -14.31 -25.64
CA ARG A 131 -13.61 -15.58 -25.79
C ARG A 131 -13.41 -16.47 -24.58
N ASP A 132 -12.16 -16.73 -24.23
CA ASP A 132 -11.81 -17.68 -23.16
C ASP A 132 -12.31 -17.15 -21.79
N HIS A 133 -12.31 -15.82 -21.60
CA HIS A 133 -12.96 -15.19 -20.45
C HIS A 133 -14.47 -15.41 -20.43
N VAL A 134 -15.20 -15.16 -21.53
CA VAL A 134 -16.67 -15.36 -21.58
C VAL A 134 -17.04 -16.82 -21.33
N LEU A 135 -16.23 -17.75 -21.83
CA LEU A 135 -16.38 -19.17 -21.57
C LEU A 135 -16.09 -19.50 -20.09
N LEU A 136 -15.06 -18.90 -19.50
CA LEU A 136 -14.77 -19.04 -18.08
C LEU A 136 -15.92 -18.50 -17.21
N ASP A 137 -16.40 -17.29 -17.49
CA ASP A 137 -17.55 -16.66 -16.82
C ASP A 137 -18.80 -17.54 -16.95
N GLY A 138 -19.09 -18.02 -18.17
CA GLY A 138 -20.25 -18.89 -18.42
C GLY A 138 -20.16 -20.20 -17.66
N SER A 139 -18.97 -20.80 -17.57
CA SER A 139 -18.75 -22.01 -16.79
C SER A 139 -18.84 -21.76 -15.29
N TRP A 140 -18.29 -20.63 -14.83
CA TRP A 140 -18.33 -20.22 -13.43
C TRP A 140 -19.74 -19.91 -12.94
N MET A 141 -20.54 -19.23 -13.75
CA MET A 141 -21.96 -18.95 -13.44
C MET A 141 -22.85 -20.20 -13.58
N GLY A 142 -22.28 -21.36 -13.90
CA GLY A 142 -23.02 -22.62 -14.08
C GLY A 142 -23.87 -22.67 -15.35
N TRP A 143 -23.67 -21.75 -16.29
CA TRP A 143 -24.38 -21.70 -17.57
C TRP A 143 -23.74 -22.63 -18.61
N LEU A 144 -22.45 -22.96 -18.46
CA LEU A 144 -21.74 -23.99 -19.23
C LEU A 144 -21.40 -25.18 -18.32
N LYS A 145 -21.89 -26.37 -18.67
CA LYS A 145 -21.60 -27.62 -17.94
C LYS A 145 -20.35 -28.29 -18.53
N ASP A 146 -19.51 -28.84 -17.63
CA ASP A 146 -18.49 -29.86 -17.90
C ASP A 146 -17.16 -29.48 -18.60
N GLU A 147 -16.85 -28.20 -18.87
CA GLU A 147 -15.55 -27.78 -19.46
C GLU A 147 -14.76 -26.74 -18.62
N SER A 148 -15.12 -26.54 -17.35
CA SER A 148 -14.64 -25.42 -16.54
C SER A 148 -13.11 -25.33 -16.39
N ASN A 149 -12.46 -26.48 -16.20
CA ASN A 149 -11.03 -26.52 -15.89
C ASN A 149 -10.17 -26.31 -17.13
N GLU A 150 -10.49 -26.94 -18.27
CA GLU A 150 -9.72 -26.77 -19.50
C GLU A 150 -9.77 -25.32 -19.99
N ILE A 151 -10.97 -24.72 -19.98
CA ILE A 151 -11.18 -23.32 -20.36
C ILE A 151 -10.43 -22.39 -19.39
N ARG A 152 -10.47 -22.67 -18.08
CA ARG A 152 -9.70 -21.93 -17.08
C ARG A 152 -8.19 -22.01 -17.35
N PHE A 153 -7.68 -23.18 -17.74
CA PHE A 153 -6.25 -23.39 -18.00
C PHE A 153 -5.80 -22.64 -19.25
N MET A 154 -6.58 -22.69 -20.32
CA MET A 154 -6.34 -21.91 -21.53
C MET A 154 -6.31 -20.41 -21.23
N PHE A 155 -7.28 -19.93 -20.44
CA PHE A 155 -7.34 -18.53 -20.04
C PHE A 155 -6.14 -18.12 -19.18
N ILE A 156 -5.73 -18.95 -18.20
CA ILE A 156 -4.52 -18.74 -17.39
C ILE A 156 -3.27 -18.60 -18.28
N ASP A 157 -3.04 -19.55 -19.17
CA ASP A 157 -1.88 -19.59 -20.06
C ASP A 157 -1.84 -18.36 -20.97
N GLN A 158 -3.00 -17.93 -21.47
CA GLN A 158 -3.11 -16.71 -22.26
C GLN A 158 -2.82 -15.43 -21.48
N CYS A 159 -3.40 -15.26 -20.29
CA CYS A 159 -3.13 -14.09 -19.43
C CYS A 159 -1.64 -13.96 -19.10
N LEU A 160 -0.97 -15.08 -18.82
CA LEU A 160 0.47 -15.09 -18.54
C LEU A 160 1.29 -14.78 -19.79
N ARG A 161 0.96 -15.37 -20.94
CA ARG A 161 1.61 -15.06 -22.22
C ARG A 161 1.54 -13.58 -22.59
N GLU A 162 0.39 -12.93 -22.40
CA GLU A 162 0.23 -11.50 -22.70
C GLU A 162 1.19 -10.62 -21.88
N LYS A 163 1.40 -10.97 -20.61
CA LYS A 163 2.32 -10.23 -19.73
C LYS A 163 3.78 -10.63 -19.89
N GLY A 164 4.09 -11.68 -20.66
CA GLY A 164 5.45 -12.24 -20.79
C GLY A 164 5.86 -13.08 -19.57
N TRP A 165 4.90 -13.78 -18.97
CA TRP A 165 5.05 -14.52 -17.72
C TRP A 165 4.90 -16.02 -17.93
N THR A 166 5.41 -16.77 -16.96
CA THR A 166 5.32 -18.23 -16.88
C THR A 166 4.60 -18.65 -15.62
N ILE A 167 4.03 -19.86 -15.66
CA ILE A 167 3.37 -20.49 -14.51
C ILE A 167 4.34 -20.61 -13.31
N TYR A 168 5.60 -21.00 -13.56
CA TYR A 168 6.61 -21.15 -12.51
C TYR A 168 6.88 -19.86 -11.74
N GLN A 169 6.77 -18.69 -12.39
CA GLN A 169 6.92 -17.41 -11.70
C GLN A 169 5.76 -17.17 -10.72
N VAL A 170 4.53 -17.50 -11.12
CA VAL A 170 3.36 -17.41 -10.23
C VAL A 170 3.49 -18.41 -9.09
N GLU A 171 3.83 -19.68 -9.39
CA GLU A 171 4.06 -20.70 -8.36
C GLU A 171 5.13 -20.27 -7.37
N SER A 172 6.24 -19.70 -7.82
CA SER A 172 7.31 -19.23 -6.93
C SER A 172 6.85 -18.17 -5.90
N LEU A 173 5.83 -17.36 -6.25
CA LEU A 173 5.22 -16.41 -5.31
C LEU A 173 4.30 -17.12 -4.31
N MET A 174 3.63 -18.19 -4.75
CA MET A 174 2.71 -18.94 -3.92
C MET A 174 3.42 -19.97 -3.02
N THR A 175 4.60 -20.46 -3.43
CA THR A 175 5.41 -21.47 -2.73
C THR A 175 6.51 -20.82 -1.90
N TRP A 176 6.15 -19.85 -1.07
CA TRP A 176 7.10 -19.17 -0.19
C TRP A 176 7.61 -20.12 0.89
N ASP A 177 8.93 -20.33 0.90
CA ASP A 177 9.63 -21.29 1.74
C ASP A 177 9.42 -21.12 3.26
N MET A 178 9.04 -19.92 3.70
CA MET A 178 8.79 -19.62 5.11
C MET A 178 7.49 -20.24 5.63
N ILE A 179 6.56 -20.58 4.74
CA ILE A 179 5.28 -21.20 5.08
C ILE A 179 5.31 -22.67 4.65
N THR A 180 4.93 -23.56 5.57
CA THR A 180 4.89 -25.00 5.28
C THR A 180 3.66 -25.32 4.44
N ARG A 181 3.86 -26.11 3.38
CA ARG A 181 2.79 -26.58 2.51
C ARG A 181 2.90 -28.08 2.30
N ASP A 182 1.75 -28.74 2.17
CA ASP A 182 1.61 -30.15 1.84
C ASP A 182 0.90 -30.26 0.48
N ASP A 183 1.63 -30.71 -0.54
CA ASP A 183 1.18 -30.74 -1.94
C ASP A 183 0.59 -29.39 -2.42
N GLY A 184 1.22 -28.29 -2.00
CA GLY A 184 0.84 -26.92 -2.35
C GLY A 184 -0.28 -26.31 -1.50
N TRP A 185 -0.93 -27.11 -0.67
CA TRP A 185 -1.92 -26.63 0.30
C TRP A 185 -1.24 -26.10 1.56
N LEU A 186 -1.83 -25.12 2.24
CA LEU A 186 -1.30 -24.64 3.51
C LEU A 186 -1.38 -25.76 4.55
N SER A 187 -0.24 -26.11 5.14
CA SER A 187 -0.22 -27.04 6.26
C SER A 187 -0.59 -26.30 7.55
N PRO A 188 -1.43 -26.87 8.42
CA PRO A 188 -1.71 -26.31 9.74
C PRO A 188 -0.41 -26.26 10.58
N SER A 189 0.25 -25.10 10.60
CA SER A 189 1.51 -24.91 11.29
C SER A 189 1.55 -23.55 11.97
N ASN A 190 1.97 -23.55 13.23
CA ASN A 190 2.15 -22.34 14.03
C ASN A 190 3.59 -21.82 14.00
N THR A 191 4.42 -22.30 13.06
CA THR A 191 5.83 -21.90 12.95
C THR A 191 6.18 -21.38 11.57
N LEU A 192 7.06 -20.38 11.51
CA LEU A 192 7.67 -19.91 10.27
C LEU A 192 9.04 -20.57 10.07
N ASN A 193 9.35 -20.92 8.82
CA ASN A 193 10.61 -21.58 8.47
C ASN A 193 11.69 -20.57 8.08
N PHE A 194 12.50 -20.17 9.05
CA PHE A 194 13.69 -19.34 8.82
C PHE A 194 14.88 -20.22 8.44
N LYS A 195 14.99 -20.59 7.16
CA LYS A 195 16.08 -21.44 6.67
C LYS A 195 17.44 -20.88 7.08
N SER A 196 18.20 -21.64 7.86
CA SER A 196 19.61 -21.40 8.22
C SER A 196 19.94 -20.11 9.01
N GLU A 197 18.94 -19.34 9.43
CA GLU A 197 19.15 -18.10 10.17
C GLU A 197 19.47 -18.36 11.64
N LYS A 198 20.54 -17.73 12.13
CA LYS A 198 21.04 -17.94 13.50
C LYS A 198 20.44 -16.99 14.53
N ARG A 199 19.94 -15.84 14.09
CA ARG A 199 19.45 -14.76 14.95
C ARG A 199 17.99 -14.50 14.65
N LEU A 200 17.14 -15.07 15.49
CA LEU A 200 15.69 -15.00 15.38
C LEU A 200 15.13 -14.23 16.57
N TYR A 201 14.03 -13.52 16.31
CA TYR A 201 13.43 -12.60 17.25
C TYR A 201 11.92 -12.82 17.32
N SER A 202 11.39 -12.72 18.53
CA SER A 202 9.97 -12.82 18.84
C SER A 202 9.30 -11.46 19.01
N GLY A 203 10.07 -10.37 19.05
CA GLY A 203 9.48 -9.06 19.10
C GLY A 203 10.44 -7.89 19.03
N VAL A 204 9.86 -6.72 18.74
CA VAL A 204 10.54 -5.43 18.74
C VAL A 204 10.02 -4.59 19.90
N ARG A 205 10.90 -4.08 20.76
CA ARG A 205 10.53 -3.15 21.85
C ARG A 205 10.85 -1.71 21.54
N GLY A 206 11.92 -1.44 20.78
CA GLY A 206 12.39 -0.09 20.55
C GLY A 206 13.89 -0.02 20.30
N PHE A 207 14.50 1.11 20.64
CA PHE A 207 15.95 1.30 20.57
C PHE A 207 16.46 2.33 21.58
N ILE A 208 17.74 2.23 21.91
CA ILE A 208 18.47 3.18 22.74
C ILE A 208 19.53 3.86 21.89
N PHE A 209 19.48 5.18 21.83
CA PHE A 209 20.49 6.02 21.23
C PHE A 209 21.42 6.59 22.31
N ASP A 210 22.71 6.29 22.21
CA ASP A 210 23.74 6.89 23.05
C ASP A 210 24.19 8.22 22.43
N THR A 211 23.89 9.33 23.10
CA THR A 211 24.15 10.67 22.58
C THR A 211 25.64 11.03 22.59
N GLU A 212 26.44 10.34 23.41
CA GLU A 212 27.88 10.55 23.51
C GLU A 212 28.61 9.76 22.42
N SER A 213 28.34 8.45 22.30
CA SER A 213 29.01 7.61 21.30
C SER A 213 28.38 7.65 19.92
N GLY A 214 27.10 8.03 19.82
CA GLY A 214 26.30 7.91 18.59
C GLY A 214 25.80 6.50 18.32
N ASP A 215 26.04 5.54 19.23
CA ASP A 215 25.63 4.14 19.04
C ASP A 215 24.11 3.97 19.16
N ILE A 216 23.58 3.09 18.32
CA ILE A 216 22.17 2.67 18.36
C ILE A 216 22.12 1.21 18.79
N ASN A 217 21.45 0.94 19.90
CA ASN A 217 21.20 -0.40 20.40
C ASN A 217 19.73 -0.74 20.20
N LEU A 218 19.43 -1.69 19.32
CA LEU A 218 18.06 -2.16 19.09
C LEU A 218 17.63 -3.04 20.26
N GLU A 219 16.46 -2.75 20.83
CA GLU A 219 15.85 -3.55 21.89
C GLU A 219 14.94 -4.61 21.26
N LEU A 220 15.57 -5.66 20.73
CA LEU A 220 14.88 -6.82 20.16
C LEU A 220 14.71 -7.91 21.22
N VAL A 221 13.63 -8.68 21.14
CA VAL A 221 13.38 -9.84 22.01
C VAL A 221 13.84 -11.09 21.25
N PRO A 222 14.91 -11.78 21.70
CA PRO A 222 15.34 -13.02 21.07
C PRO A 222 14.25 -14.09 21.17
N ALA A 223 14.03 -14.82 20.07
CA ALA A 223 13.11 -15.95 20.07
C ALA A 223 13.69 -17.08 20.92
N THR A 224 12.86 -17.69 21.77
CA THR A 224 13.27 -18.84 22.60
C THR A 224 13.21 -20.16 21.86
N SER A 225 12.37 -20.24 20.83
CA SER A 225 12.22 -21.39 19.93
C SER A 225 11.79 -20.92 18.54
N LEU A 226 11.71 -21.84 17.56
CA LEU A 226 11.19 -21.53 16.23
C LEU A 226 9.69 -21.18 16.24
N GLN A 227 8.91 -21.69 17.19
CA GLN A 227 7.49 -21.34 17.35
C GLN A 227 7.29 -19.87 17.73
N ASP A 228 8.25 -19.29 18.44
CA ASP A 228 8.24 -17.91 18.91
C ASP A 228 8.98 -16.95 17.95
N ALA A 229 9.59 -17.47 16.88
CA ALA A 229 10.32 -16.65 15.92
C ALA A 229 9.37 -16.02 14.90
N TYR A 230 9.39 -14.69 14.81
CA TYR A 230 8.60 -13.93 13.83
C TYR A 230 9.45 -13.18 12.82
N PHE A 231 10.70 -12.83 13.15
CA PHE A 231 11.63 -12.22 12.20
C PHE A 231 13.08 -12.55 12.50
N SER A 232 13.93 -12.42 11.48
CA SER A 232 15.37 -12.69 11.57
C SER A 232 16.18 -11.40 11.60
N TRP A 233 17.47 -11.52 11.89
CA TRP A 233 18.40 -10.40 11.71
C TRP A 233 18.50 -9.94 10.25
N GLY A 234 18.31 -10.86 9.29
CA GLY A 234 18.24 -10.53 7.86
C GLY A 234 17.13 -9.51 7.57
N ASP A 235 15.96 -9.66 8.20
CA ASP A 235 14.85 -8.70 8.09
C ASP A 235 15.25 -7.32 8.64
N VAL A 236 15.86 -7.29 9.84
CA VAL A 236 16.31 -6.05 10.50
C VAL A 236 17.34 -5.31 9.64
N ASP A 237 18.36 -6.05 9.19
CA ASP A 237 19.43 -5.51 8.35
C ASP A 237 18.88 -4.99 7.03
N TYR A 238 17.98 -5.75 6.39
CA TYR A 238 17.37 -5.37 5.12
C TYR A 238 16.51 -4.11 5.23
N ILE A 239 15.62 -4.02 6.23
CA ILE A 239 14.76 -2.84 6.45
C ILE A 239 15.61 -1.61 6.72
N LEU A 240 16.56 -1.71 7.64
CA LEU A 240 17.36 -0.57 8.04
C LEU A 240 18.30 -0.13 6.92
N LYS A 241 18.97 -1.06 6.21
CA LYS A 241 19.87 -0.77 5.08
C LYS A 241 19.19 -0.05 3.93
N ASN A 242 17.98 -0.47 3.59
CA ASN A 242 17.23 0.10 2.49
C ASN A 242 16.33 1.26 2.95
N GLY A 243 16.40 1.68 4.22
CA GLY A 243 15.61 2.78 4.74
C GLY A 243 14.09 2.57 4.61
N ILE A 244 13.61 1.33 4.67
CA ILE A 244 12.20 0.99 4.42
C ILE A 244 11.35 1.50 5.59
N ARG A 245 10.63 2.59 5.34
CA ARG A 245 9.82 3.27 6.36
C ARG A 245 8.45 2.62 6.58
N GLY A 246 8.02 1.74 5.69
CA GLY A 246 6.69 1.15 5.70
C GLY A 246 6.36 0.56 4.34
N ILE A 247 5.36 -0.30 4.30
CA ILE A 247 4.87 -0.90 3.05
C ILE A 247 3.35 -0.79 2.97
N PHE A 248 2.88 -0.39 1.81
CA PHE A 248 1.51 -0.59 1.34
C PHE A 248 1.51 -1.75 0.34
N PHE A 249 0.73 -2.79 0.63
CA PHE A 249 0.56 -3.95 -0.23
C PHE A 249 -0.91 -4.06 -0.61
N SER A 250 -1.20 -4.38 -1.87
CA SER A 250 -2.56 -4.59 -2.37
C SER A 250 -2.58 -5.71 -3.42
N LEU A 251 -3.69 -6.41 -3.46
CA LEU A 251 -4.07 -7.38 -4.47
C LEU A 251 -5.34 -6.87 -5.14
N ASP A 252 -5.14 -6.23 -6.29
CA ASP A 252 -6.17 -5.54 -7.06
C ASP A 252 -6.63 -6.41 -8.25
N PRO A 253 -7.79 -6.08 -8.87
CA PRO A 253 -8.11 -6.60 -10.18
C PRO A 253 -6.99 -6.24 -11.18
N PRO A 254 -6.64 -7.14 -12.12
CA PRO A 254 -5.66 -6.82 -13.15
C PRO A 254 -6.07 -5.64 -14.02
N ASP A 255 -5.09 -4.80 -14.37
CA ASP A 255 -5.28 -3.71 -15.33
C ASP A 255 -5.62 -4.31 -16.71
N HIS A 256 -6.89 -4.21 -17.10
CA HIS A 256 -7.39 -4.77 -18.35
C HIS A 256 -8.40 -3.82 -19.03
N PRO A 257 -8.35 -3.63 -20.37
CA PRO A 257 -9.25 -2.73 -21.09
C PRO A 257 -10.73 -3.13 -21.02
N TYR A 258 -11.02 -4.39 -20.71
CA TYR A 258 -12.37 -4.90 -20.54
C TYR A 258 -12.65 -5.16 -19.05
N PRO A 259 -13.81 -4.73 -18.53
CA PRO A 259 -14.23 -5.01 -17.16
C PRO A 259 -14.64 -6.47 -17.07
N PHE A 260 -13.65 -7.33 -16.90
CA PHE A 260 -13.86 -8.74 -16.62
C PHE A 260 -14.48 -8.89 -15.24
N ASN A 261 -15.65 -9.55 -15.18
CA ASN A 261 -16.32 -9.80 -13.91
C ASN A 261 -15.50 -10.76 -13.06
N PHE A 262 -14.90 -11.78 -13.69
CA PHE A 262 -14.02 -12.75 -13.03
C PHE A 262 -12.67 -12.81 -13.74
N HIS A 263 -11.59 -12.79 -12.97
CA HIS A 263 -10.23 -12.93 -13.51
C HIS A 263 -9.47 -13.98 -12.72
N THR A 264 -8.82 -14.93 -13.39
CA THR A 264 -8.09 -16.04 -12.71
C THR A 264 -6.92 -15.56 -11.86
N PHE A 265 -6.45 -14.33 -12.09
CA PHE A 265 -5.40 -13.66 -11.35
C PHE A 265 -5.84 -12.35 -10.67
N GLN A 266 -5.15 -12.01 -9.59
CA GLN A 266 -5.07 -10.68 -9.01
C GLN A 266 -3.67 -10.10 -9.24
N GLN A 267 -3.59 -8.78 -9.30
CA GLN A 267 -2.36 -8.04 -9.52
C GLN A 267 -1.78 -7.57 -8.19
N ILE A 268 -0.53 -7.92 -7.91
CA ILE A 268 0.24 -7.40 -6.79
C ILE A 268 0.59 -5.94 -7.06
N ARG A 269 0.26 -5.07 -6.11
CA ARG A 269 0.75 -3.69 -6.03
C ARG A 269 1.48 -3.50 -4.71
N VAL A 270 2.68 -2.95 -4.78
CA VAL A 270 3.54 -2.68 -3.61
C VAL A 270 4.03 -1.25 -3.70
N GLY A 271 3.89 -0.52 -2.59
CA GLY A 271 4.50 0.77 -2.36
C GLY A 271 5.33 0.73 -1.08
N PRO A 272 6.54 1.33 -1.05
CA PRO A 272 7.19 2.03 -2.15
C PRO A 272 7.74 1.05 -3.23
N THR A 273 7.97 1.56 -4.45
CA THR A 273 8.27 0.73 -5.65
C THR A 273 9.68 0.13 -5.67
N ASP A 274 10.54 0.57 -4.77
CA ASP A 274 11.92 0.12 -4.59
C ASP A 274 12.02 -1.19 -3.79
N VAL A 275 10.96 -1.62 -3.10
CA VAL A 275 10.94 -2.90 -2.42
C VAL A 275 10.78 -4.04 -3.44
N PRO A 276 11.75 -4.98 -3.54
CA PRO A 276 11.64 -6.16 -4.40
C PRO A 276 10.48 -7.05 -3.96
N ILE A 277 9.69 -7.49 -4.93
CA ILE A 277 8.49 -8.28 -4.63
C ILE A 277 8.81 -9.66 -4.04
N HIS A 278 9.95 -10.25 -4.41
CA HIS A 278 10.41 -11.53 -3.84
C HIS A 278 11.09 -11.39 -2.47
N SER A 279 11.08 -10.21 -1.86
CA SER A 279 11.59 -10.06 -0.49
C SER A 279 10.66 -10.75 0.51
N ASP A 280 11.23 -11.37 1.55
CA ASP A 280 10.46 -12.04 2.61
C ASP A 280 9.43 -11.10 3.26
N ILE A 281 9.67 -9.79 3.24
CA ILE A 281 8.75 -8.77 3.74
C ILE A 281 7.49 -8.69 2.86
N VAL A 282 7.65 -8.51 1.54
CA VAL A 282 6.50 -8.44 0.62
C VAL A 282 5.75 -9.77 0.59
N MET A 283 6.49 -10.89 0.62
CA MET A 283 5.91 -12.23 0.70
C MET A 283 5.10 -12.43 1.98
N THR A 284 5.55 -11.87 3.12
CA THR A 284 4.74 -11.85 4.36
C THR A 284 3.40 -11.16 4.13
N PHE A 285 3.40 -9.99 3.49
CA PHE A 285 2.16 -9.24 3.24
C PHE A 285 1.24 -9.93 2.25
N LEU A 286 1.80 -10.52 1.19
CA LEU A 286 1.07 -11.36 0.25
C LEU A 286 0.35 -12.49 0.98
N HIS A 287 1.08 -13.32 1.74
CA HIS A 287 0.49 -14.50 2.38
C HIS A 287 -0.44 -14.14 3.54
N ALA A 288 -0.23 -13.01 4.23
CA ALA A 288 -1.16 -12.50 5.23
C ALA A 288 -2.50 -12.04 4.61
N ASP A 289 -2.48 -11.28 3.52
CA ASP A 289 -3.69 -10.90 2.78
C ASP A 289 -4.39 -12.13 2.18
N TYR A 290 -3.61 -13.06 1.61
CA TYR A 290 -4.15 -14.27 1.02
C TYR A 290 -4.86 -15.14 2.07
N LEU A 291 -4.27 -15.30 3.26
CA LEU A 291 -4.91 -16.00 4.38
C LEU A 291 -6.23 -15.33 4.77
N LEU A 292 -6.26 -14.01 4.89
CA LEU A 292 -7.47 -13.24 5.19
C LEU A 292 -8.56 -13.48 4.13
N LYS A 293 -8.19 -13.50 2.85
CA LYS A 293 -9.09 -13.78 1.73
C LYS A 293 -9.62 -15.21 1.72
N MET A 294 -8.76 -16.19 1.97
CA MET A 294 -9.17 -17.59 2.00
C MET A 294 -10.18 -17.84 3.14
N ILE A 295 -9.92 -17.28 4.33
CA ILE A 295 -10.82 -17.38 5.48
C ILE A 295 -12.15 -16.65 5.23
N SER A 296 -12.10 -15.43 4.68
CA SER A 296 -13.31 -14.64 4.42
C SER A 296 -14.20 -15.25 3.32
N SER A 297 -13.59 -15.71 2.22
CA SER A 297 -14.31 -16.37 1.12
C SER A 297 -14.77 -17.79 1.44
N GLY A 298 -14.10 -18.46 2.37
CA GLY A 298 -14.29 -19.88 2.67
C GLY A 298 -13.56 -20.82 1.70
N VAL A 299 -12.69 -20.30 0.85
CA VAL A 299 -11.99 -21.08 -0.18
C VAL A 299 -10.48 -20.93 -0.05
N GLU A 300 -9.79 -22.05 0.10
CA GLU A 300 -8.33 -22.14 0.02
C GLU A 300 -7.89 -22.37 -1.43
N VAL A 301 -6.81 -21.72 -1.85
CA VAL A 301 -6.20 -21.91 -3.18
C VAL A 301 -4.86 -22.63 -3.06
N ASN A 302 -4.66 -23.67 -3.85
CA ASN A 302 -3.41 -24.41 -3.95
C ASN A 302 -2.31 -23.53 -4.55
N SER A 303 -1.07 -23.67 -4.06
CA SER A 303 0.07 -22.89 -4.58
C SER A 303 0.63 -23.39 -5.89
N TYR A 304 0.39 -24.65 -6.24
CA TYR A 304 0.83 -25.25 -7.50
C TYR A 304 -0.26 -25.09 -8.56
N TYR A 305 0.19 -24.96 -9.80
CA TYR A 305 -0.67 -25.02 -10.96
C TYR A 305 -1.38 -26.37 -11.00
N PRO A 306 -2.70 -26.39 -11.27
CA PRO A 306 -3.50 -25.30 -11.83
C PRO A 306 -4.27 -24.44 -10.81
N PHE A 307 -3.73 -24.29 -9.60
CA PHE A 307 -4.29 -23.48 -8.51
C PHE A 307 -5.69 -23.95 -8.14
N HIS A 308 -5.82 -25.26 -7.91
CA HIS A 308 -7.07 -25.86 -7.43
C HIS A 308 -7.58 -25.16 -6.18
N THR A 309 -8.89 -25.21 -5.99
CA THR A 309 -9.55 -24.61 -4.83
C THR A 309 -10.18 -25.70 -3.98
N ARG A 310 -10.18 -25.54 -2.66
CA ARG A 310 -10.89 -26.41 -1.71
C ARG A 310 -11.52 -25.58 -0.59
N ASP A 311 -12.38 -26.22 0.20
CA ASP A 311 -12.97 -25.58 1.37
C ASP A 311 -11.90 -25.21 2.41
N VAL A 312 -12.05 -24.06 3.06
CA VAL A 312 -11.09 -23.53 4.04
C VAL A 312 -11.04 -24.30 5.36
N SER A 313 -11.95 -25.25 5.59
CA SER A 313 -12.07 -26.00 6.85
C SER A 313 -10.74 -26.58 7.31
N ASN A 314 -9.93 -27.13 6.39
CA ASN A 314 -8.64 -27.74 6.71
C ASN A 314 -7.66 -26.77 7.39
N ILE A 315 -7.56 -25.52 6.93
CA ILE A 315 -6.67 -24.54 7.56
C ILE A 315 -7.25 -24.01 8.87
N LEU A 316 -8.58 -24.04 9.02
CA LEU A 316 -9.26 -23.59 10.24
C LEU A 316 -9.17 -24.63 11.36
N GLU A 317 -8.89 -25.91 11.08
CA GLU A 317 -8.77 -26.98 12.08
C GLU A 317 -7.74 -26.69 13.18
N ILE A 318 -6.71 -25.89 12.90
CA ILE A 318 -5.71 -25.47 13.89
C ILE A 318 -6.31 -24.59 14.99
N LEU A 319 -7.44 -23.94 14.71
CA LEU A 319 -8.07 -22.99 15.61
C LEU A 319 -8.98 -23.70 16.62
N PRO A 320 -9.04 -23.20 17.87
CA PRO A 320 -10.07 -23.59 18.83
C PRO A 320 -11.47 -23.39 18.24
N GLU A 321 -12.41 -24.25 18.62
CA GLU A 321 -13.81 -24.22 18.14
C GLU A 321 -14.45 -22.83 18.24
N ARG A 322 -14.18 -22.10 19.34
CA ARG A 322 -14.64 -20.73 19.53
C ARG A 322 -14.14 -19.78 18.43
N LEU A 323 -12.86 -19.86 18.04
CA LEU A 323 -12.30 -19.03 16.98
C LEU A 323 -12.79 -19.47 15.60
N ARG A 324 -12.96 -20.76 15.36
CA ARG A 324 -13.56 -21.28 14.11
C ARG A 324 -14.96 -20.72 13.91
N ALA A 325 -15.79 -20.70 14.95
CA ALA A 325 -17.14 -20.11 14.88
C ALA A 325 -17.10 -18.60 14.58
N VAL A 326 -16.18 -17.86 15.23
CA VAL A 326 -15.99 -16.42 15.00
C VAL A 326 -15.51 -16.11 13.59
N LEU A 327 -14.65 -16.97 13.04
CA LEU A 327 -14.08 -16.87 11.70
C LEU A 327 -14.84 -17.67 10.65
N SER A 328 -16.11 -18.01 10.92
CA SER A 328 -16.97 -18.64 9.94
C SER A 328 -16.98 -17.80 8.65
N PRO A 329 -16.78 -18.43 7.46
CA PRO A 329 -16.80 -17.76 6.17
C PRO A 329 -18.02 -16.87 6.01
N ILE A 330 -17.89 -15.81 5.22
CA ILE A 330 -18.94 -14.78 5.13
C ILE A 330 -20.30 -15.37 4.71
N HIS A 331 -20.29 -16.36 3.82
CA HIS A 331 -21.50 -17.00 3.31
C HIS A 331 -22.19 -17.96 4.29
N HIS A 332 -21.54 -18.30 5.40
CA HIS A 332 -22.09 -19.11 6.48
C HIS A 332 -22.69 -18.26 7.62
N ARG A 333 -22.77 -16.94 7.47
CA ARG A 333 -23.27 -16.02 8.50
C ARG A 333 -24.76 -15.77 8.36
N ASP A 334 -25.45 -15.60 9.49
CA ASP A 334 -26.91 -15.47 9.55
C ASP A 334 -27.47 -14.28 8.75
N ASN A 335 -26.71 -13.19 8.65
CA ASN A 335 -27.06 -11.98 7.91
C ASN A 335 -26.50 -11.96 6.49
N TYR A 336 -25.99 -13.09 5.99
CA TYR A 336 -25.49 -13.18 4.62
C TYR A 336 -26.62 -12.95 3.61
N VAL A 337 -26.42 -11.97 2.74
CA VAL A 337 -27.30 -11.71 1.60
C VAL A 337 -26.53 -12.07 0.33
N PRO A 338 -26.93 -13.12 -0.41
CA PRO A 338 -26.32 -13.45 -1.69
C PRO A 338 -26.32 -12.21 -2.59
N ASP A 339 -25.14 -11.83 -3.08
CA ASP A 339 -25.05 -10.71 -4.00
C ASP A 339 -25.31 -11.21 -5.41
N LEU A 340 -26.42 -10.77 -6.02
CA LEU A 340 -26.89 -11.28 -7.32
C LEU A 340 -26.21 -10.61 -8.52
N GLY A 341 -25.20 -9.76 -8.33
CA GLY A 341 -24.33 -9.34 -9.42
C GLY A 341 -23.57 -8.05 -9.21
N GLY A 342 -22.25 -8.13 -9.37
CA GLY A 342 -21.40 -6.98 -9.69
C GLY A 342 -20.80 -6.21 -8.51
N SER A 343 -21.06 -6.57 -7.25
CA SER A 343 -20.27 -6.02 -6.15
C SER A 343 -18.96 -6.79 -5.97
N ALA A 344 -17.98 -6.11 -5.38
CA ALA A 344 -16.76 -6.71 -4.87
C ALA A 344 -16.53 -6.15 -3.47
N HIS A 345 -15.75 -6.83 -2.65
CA HIS A 345 -15.37 -6.35 -1.34
C HIS A 345 -13.86 -6.32 -1.22
N ARG A 346 -13.32 -5.21 -0.71
CA ARG A 346 -11.91 -5.09 -0.36
C ARG A 346 -11.76 -5.33 1.13
N PHE A 347 -10.91 -6.27 1.53
CA PHE A 347 -10.51 -6.48 2.92
C PHE A 347 -9.03 -6.18 3.08
N TRP A 348 -8.63 -5.40 4.07
CA TRP A 348 -7.21 -5.17 4.29
C TRP A 348 -6.85 -5.14 5.76
N ILE A 349 -5.62 -5.56 6.05
CA ILE A 349 -5.02 -5.47 7.37
C ILE A 349 -4.43 -4.07 7.52
N ASP A 350 -4.89 -3.32 8.51
CA ASP A 350 -4.44 -1.97 8.83
C ASP A 350 -3.78 -1.96 10.21
N CYS A 351 -2.49 -1.62 10.26
CA CYS A 351 -1.77 -1.44 11.52
C CYS A 351 -2.05 -0.03 12.04
N GLU A 352 -2.72 0.10 13.18
CA GLU A 352 -3.09 1.39 13.75
C GLU A 352 -1.89 2.19 14.27
N GLU A 353 -2.17 3.38 14.78
CA GLU A 353 -1.16 4.24 15.36
C GLU A 353 -0.42 3.55 16.52
N ILE A 354 0.91 3.61 16.47
CA ILE A 354 1.79 3.05 17.48
C ILE A 354 2.26 4.15 18.44
N PRO A 355 1.89 4.07 19.74
CA PRO A 355 2.39 5.00 20.73
C PRO A 355 3.89 4.77 20.95
N THR A 356 4.67 5.84 20.92
CA THR A 356 6.11 5.82 21.17
C THR A 356 6.43 6.66 22.39
N TYR A 357 7.09 6.04 23.35
CA TYR A 357 7.53 6.67 24.58
C TYR A 357 9.01 7.02 24.47
N THR A 358 9.36 8.25 24.82
CA THR A 358 10.76 8.70 24.83
C THR A 358 11.19 8.98 26.26
N SER A 359 12.33 8.44 26.68
CA SER A 359 12.93 8.76 27.97
C SER A 359 14.42 9.05 27.81
N GLU A 360 14.92 9.99 28.59
CA GLU A 360 16.33 10.40 28.56
C GLU A 360 16.95 10.20 29.94
N ARG A 361 18.05 9.44 30.01
CA ARG A 361 18.78 9.21 31.24
C ARG A 361 20.26 9.00 30.97
N GLY A 362 21.11 9.85 31.54
CA GLY A 362 22.56 9.70 31.52
C GLY A 362 23.15 9.65 30.12
N GLY A 363 22.81 10.64 29.27
CA GLY A 363 23.31 10.72 27.90
C GLY A 363 22.71 9.67 26.94
N LYS A 364 21.69 8.92 27.36
CA LYS A 364 20.99 7.94 26.53
C LYS A 364 19.54 8.30 26.35
N ILE A 365 19.07 8.23 25.11
CA ILE A 365 17.67 8.42 24.74
C ILE A 365 17.09 7.06 24.38
N SER A 366 16.15 6.57 25.17
CA SER A 366 15.42 5.33 24.90
C SER A 366 14.07 5.66 24.24
N TYR A 367 13.83 5.02 23.11
CA TYR A 367 12.55 5.04 22.38
C TYR A 367 11.90 3.67 22.56
N THR A 368 10.79 3.61 23.28
CA THR A 368 10.02 2.37 23.50
C THR A 368 8.72 2.43 22.71
N LEU A 369 8.46 1.38 21.93
CA LEU A 369 7.22 1.18 21.19
C LEU A 369 6.18 0.56 22.11
N GLY A 370 5.02 1.19 22.19
CA GLY A 370 3.88 0.69 22.93
C GLY A 370 3.05 -0.32 22.13
N LYS A 371 1.93 -0.72 22.74
CA LYS A 371 0.96 -1.59 22.08
C LYS A 371 0.13 -0.78 21.07
N PHE A 372 -0.10 -1.36 19.91
CA PHE A 372 -1.03 -0.86 18.89
C PHE A 372 -2.01 -1.98 18.52
N ASP A 373 -3.14 -1.60 17.96
CA ASP A 373 -4.12 -2.55 17.45
C ASP A 373 -3.90 -2.79 15.96
N THR A 374 -4.12 -4.03 15.52
CA THR A 374 -4.20 -4.37 14.10
C THR A 374 -5.65 -4.68 13.77
N LYS A 375 -6.21 -3.97 12.79
CA LYS A 375 -7.61 -4.10 12.40
C LYS A 375 -7.72 -4.62 10.97
N VAL A 376 -8.67 -5.51 10.75
CA VAL A 376 -9.17 -5.80 9.41
C VAL A 376 -10.26 -4.78 9.10
N LYS A 377 -10.11 -4.09 7.98
CA LYS A 377 -11.12 -3.18 7.44
C LYS A 377 -11.76 -3.81 6.21
N THR A 378 -12.97 -3.35 5.90
CA THR A 378 -13.68 -3.76 4.69
C THR A 378 -14.28 -2.55 3.98
N MET A 379 -14.37 -2.63 2.65
CA MET A 379 -15.04 -1.66 1.82
C MET A 379 -15.81 -2.40 0.73
N LYS A 380 -17.10 -2.10 0.56
CA LYS A 380 -17.87 -2.58 -0.58
C LYS A 380 -17.47 -1.75 -1.80
N MET A 381 -17.33 -2.40 -2.93
CA MET A 381 -17.00 -1.77 -4.20
C MET A 381 -18.08 -2.11 -5.21
N LEU A 382 -18.55 -1.10 -5.94
CA LEU A 382 -19.54 -1.24 -7.00
C LEU A 382 -18.89 -0.92 -8.34
N TYR A 383 -19.26 -1.65 -9.39
CA TYR A 383 -18.87 -1.24 -10.73
C TYR A 383 -19.59 0.05 -11.12
N ASN A 384 -18.81 1.05 -11.46
CA ASN A 384 -19.31 2.22 -12.15
C ASN A 384 -19.55 1.84 -13.63
N SER A 385 -20.82 1.90 -14.05
CA SER A 385 -21.24 1.55 -15.41
C SER A 385 -20.70 2.47 -16.50
N LEU A 386 -20.28 3.68 -16.14
CA LEU A 386 -19.71 4.67 -17.07
C LEU A 386 -18.21 4.48 -17.26
N THR A 387 -17.47 4.17 -16.18
CA THR A 387 -16.01 4.03 -16.22
C THR A 387 -15.54 2.59 -16.38
N GLY A 388 -16.40 1.61 -16.07
CA GLY A 388 -16.04 0.20 -15.98
C GLY A 388 -15.11 -0.12 -14.80
N GLN A 389 -14.88 0.83 -13.89
CA GLN A 389 -14.00 0.65 -12.73
C GLN A 389 -14.81 0.38 -11.46
N LEU A 390 -14.16 -0.22 -10.47
CA LEU A 390 -14.74 -0.44 -9.14
C LEU A 390 -14.58 0.83 -8.30
N GLU A 391 -15.69 1.36 -7.77
CA GLU A 391 -15.75 2.52 -6.89
C GLU A 391 -16.25 2.13 -5.50
N ASP A 392 -15.71 2.80 -4.47
CA ASP A 392 -16.05 2.53 -3.07
C ASP A 392 -17.50 2.93 -2.74
N ASP A 393 -18.19 2.08 -1.99
CA ASP A 393 -19.58 2.23 -1.53
C ASP A 393 -19.64 2.05 -0.01
N GLU A 394 -20.00 3.11 0.72
CA GLU A 394 -20.11 3.08 2.17
C GLU A 394 -21.38 2.32 2.59
N HIS A 395 -21.21 1.07 3.02
CA HIS A 395 -22.27 0.26 3.62
C HIS A 395 -21.86 -0.26 4.99
N ALA A 396 -22.53 0.23 6.03
CA ALA A 396 -22.39 -0.28 7.39
C ALA A 396 -23.29 -1.51 7.62
N GLY A 397 -22.84 -2.44 8.47
CA GLY A 397 -23.65 -3.55 8.97
C GLY A 397 -23.77 -4.76 8.04
N SER A 398 -22.89 -4.91 7.06
CA SER A 398 -22.81 -6.10 6.21
C SER A 398 -22.18 -7.31 6.93
N SER A 399 -22.41 -8.51 6.41
CA SER A 399 -21.73 -9.75 6.82
C SER A 399 -20.20 -9.63 6.80
N GLU A 400 -19.68 -8.83 5.87
CA GLU A 400 -18.28 -8.46 5.69
C GLU A 400 -17.79 -7.57 6.82
N SER A 401 -18.59 -6.58 7.20
CA SER A 401 -18.27 -5.68 8.31
C SER A 401 -18.20 -6.44 9.62
N GLU A 402 -19.14 -7.37 9.84
CA GLU A 402 -19.11 -8.27 10.99
C GLU A 402 -17.90 -9.20 10.95
N PHE A 403 -17.49 -9.69 9.78
CA PHE A 403 -16.30 -10.53 9.64
C PHE A 403 -15.05 -9.73 9.99
N ALA A 404 -14.90 -8.54 9.42
CA ALA A 404 -13.78 -7.64 9.66
C ALA A 404 -13.68 -7.25 11.15
N ASN A 405 -14.81 -6.94 11.79
CA ASN A 405 -14.87 -6.61 13.22
C ASN A 405 -14.51 -7.82 14.11
N ALA A 406 -15.04 -9.00 13.79
CA ALA A 406 -14.74 -10.24 14.50
C ALA A 406 -13.25 -10.60 14.40
N PHE A 407 -12.69 -10.54 13.19
CA PHE A 407 -11.27 -10.78 12.94
C PHE A 407 -10.40 -9.79 13.70
N SER A 408 -10.71 -8.48 13.61
CA SER A 408 -9.98 -7.42 14.32
C SER A 408 -9.94 -7.65 15.83
N LYS A 409 -11.10 -7.96 16.42
CA LYS A 409 -11.22 -8.20 17.86
C LYS A 409 -10.36 -9.37 18.35
N HIS A 410 -10.20 -10.38 17.51
CA HIS A 410 -9.46 -11.60 17.82
C HIS A 410 -8.09 -11.69 17.14
N TYR A 411 -7.61 -10.62 16.50
CA TYR A 411 -6.40 -10.64 15.66
C TYR A 411 -5.19 -11.20 16.41
N GLU A 412 -4.94 -10.71 17.63
CA GLU A 412 -3.82 -11.15 18.48
C GLU A 412 -3.90 -12.66 18.76
N GLU A 413 -5.09 -13.18 19.07
CA GLU A 413 -5.33 -14.60 19.37
C GLU A 413 -5.16 -15.47 18.12
N ILE A 414 -5.71 -15.01 16.99
CA ILE A 414 -5.61 -15.68 15.68
C ILE A 414 -4.14 -15.75 15.23
N SER A 415 -3.36 -14.70 15.46
CA SER A 415 -1.95 -14.61 15.06
C SER A 415 -1.05 -15.63 15.77
N GLN A 416 -1.49 -16.22 16.88
CA GLN A 416 -0.77 -17.32 17.56
C GLN A 416 -0.82 -18.64 16.78
N TYR A 417 -1.85 -18.81 15.94
CA TYR A 417 -2.03 -20.00 15.10
C TYR A 417 -1.53 -19.75 13.68
N PHE A 418 -1.58 -18.50 13.21
CA PHE A 418 -1.10 -18.09 11.90
C PHE A 418 0.05 -17.07 12.06
N PRO A 419 1.30 -17.52 12.22
CA PRO A 419 2.42 -16.65 12.60
C PRO A 419 2.76 -15.59 11.54
N VAL A 420 2.32 -15.76 10.28
CA VAL A 420 2.44 -14.72 9.25
C VAL A 420 1.73 -13.42 9.65
N LEU A 421 0.59 -13.50 10.34
CA LEU A 421 -0.15 -12.33 10.83
C LEU A 421 0.59 -11.63 11.97
N ARG A 422 1.27 -12.40 12.83
CA ARG A 422 2.10 -11.85 13.90
C ARG A 422 3.35 -11.19 13.36
N ARG A 423 3.96 -11.79 12.35
CA ARG A 423 5.10 -11.22 11.63
C ARG A 423 4.76 -9.87 11.00
N VAL A 424 3.56 -9.67 10.43
CA VAL A 424 3.10 -8.35 9.95
C VAL A 424 3.22 -7.29 11.06
N SER A 425 2.75 -7.57 12.26
CA SER A 425 2.81 -6.64 13.39
C SER A 425 4.25 -6.34 13.83
N GLU A 426 5.15 -7.33 13.83
CA GLU A 426 6.56 -7.10 14.21
C GLU A 426 7.35 -6.36 13.13
N LEU A 427 7.08 -6.62 11.83
CA LEU A 427 7.66 -5.85 10.73
C LEU A 427 7.21 -4.38 10.77
N TYR A 428 5.95 -4.12 11.11
CA TYR A 428 5.43 -2.75 11.31
C TYR A 428 6.20 -1.98 12.39
N LYS A 429 6.59 -2.67 13.48
CA LYS A 429 7.44 -2.06 14.52
C LYS A 429 8.86 -1.78 14.01
N LEU A 430 9.45 -2.66 13.19
CA LEU A 430 10.74 -2.39 12.56
C LEU A 430 10.70 -1.18 11.62
N PHE A 431 9.64 -1.06 10.81
CA PHE A 431 9.40 0.14 9.98
C PHE A 431 9.27 1.41 10.82
N THR A 432 8.62 1.31 11.98
CA THR A 432 8.52 2.40 12.95
C THR A 432 9.89 2.80 13.48
N ILE A 433 10.75 1.84 13.86
CA ILE A 433 12.14 2.10 14.26
C ILE A 433 12.89 2.81 13.13
N CYS A 434 12.82 2.29 11.90
CA CYS A 434 13.49 2.90 10.75
C CYS A 434 13.06 4.36 10.56
N THR A 435 11.75 4.63 10.63
CA THR A 435 11.17 5.98 10.56
C THR A 435 11.73 6.89 11.66
N LEU A 436 11.74 6.43 12.91
CA LEU A 436 12.27 7.20 14.04
C LEU A 436 13.77 7.49 13.91
N LEU A 437 14.56 6.52 13.44
CA LEU A 437 16.00 6.67 13.21
C LEU A 437 16.31 7.67 12.10
N ILE A 438 15.53 7.67 11.02
CA ILE A 438 15.64 8.67 9.96
C ILE A 438 15.28 10.07 10.49
N SER A 439 14.17 10.21 11.23
CA SER A 439 13.81 11.49 11.84
C SER A 439 14.82 11.95 12.90
N LEU A 440 15.51 11.02 13.57
CA LEU A 440 16.63 11.34 14.47
C LEU A 440 17.84 11.85 13.68
N LYS A 441 18.18 11.19 12.56
CA LYS A 441 19.24 11.62 11.63
C LYS A 441 19.00 13.04 11.12
N GLU A 442 17.79 13.33 10.64
CA GLU A 442 17.38 14.65 10.15
C GLU A 442 17.55 15.72 11.25
N ARG A 443 17.03 15.45 12.45
CA ARG A 443 17.17 16.37 13.59
C ARG A 443 18.63 16.61 14.02
N LEU A 444 19.48 15.58 14.00
CA LEU A 444 20.90 15.72 14.32
C LEU A 444 21.64 16.59 13.28
N ASN A 445 21.26 16.51 12.01
CA ASN A 445 21.78 17.39 10.96
C ASN A 445 21.37 18.85 11.18
N ASP A 446 20.11 19.08 11.52
CA ASP A 446 19.59 20.44 11.77
C ASP A 446 20.26 21.07 12.99
N MET A 447 20.42 20.32 14.08
CA MET A 447 21.07 20.80 15.30
C MET A 447 22.54 21.15 15.09
N SER A 448 23.26 20.33 14.32
CA SER A 448 24.67 20.59 14.00
C SER A 448 24.80 21.91 13.21
N SER A 449 23.86 22.16 12.30
CA SER A 449 23.81 23.39 11.50
C SER A 449 23.47 24.63 12.34
N GLN A 450 22.49 24.54 13.25
CA GLN A 450 22.07 25.69 14.08
C GLN A 450 23.12 26.14 15.09
N LYS A 451 23.84 25.21 15.73
CA LYS A 451 24.91 25.56 16.69
C LYS A 451 26.05 26.32 16.01
N LEU A 452 26.43 25.92 14.79
CA LEU A 452 27.47 26.59 14.03
C LEU A 452 27.02 28.00 13.59
N ILE A 453 25.80 28.16 13.10
CA ILE A 453 25.24 29.47 12.70
C ILE A 453 25.24 30.52 13.84
N SER A 454 25.17 30.08 15.10
CA SER A 454 25.11 30.96 16.27
C SER A 454 26.46 31.54 16.72
N LEU A 455 27.57 31.14 16.11
CA LEU A 455 28.90 31.60 16.50
C LEU A 455 29.20 33.02 15.97
N PRO A 456 29.91 33.86 16.74
CA PRO A 456 30.28 35.21 16.30
C PRO A 456 31.13 35.17 15.02
N ARG A 457 30.76 35.97 14.02
CA ARG A 457 31.38 35.96 12.68
C ARG A 457 32.46 37.05 12.56
N PRO A 458 33.76 36.72 12.52
CA PRO A 458 34.76 37.64 12.00
C PRO A 458 34.61 37.81 10.49
N ASN A 459 34.72 39.03 9.98
CA ASN A 459 34.72 39.26 8.53
C ASN A 459 36.03 38.71 7.94
N LEU A 460 35.95 37.70 7.07
CA LEU A 460 37.07 36.91 6.58
C LEU A 460 37.21 37.09 5.06
N ASP A 461 38.08 38.01 4.66
CA ASP A 461 38.42 38.23 3.23
C ASP A 461 39.73 37.50 2.81
N ALA A 462 40.50 36.98 3.78
CA ALA A 462 41.75 36.23 3.55
C ALA A 462 42.26 35.53 4.83
N TYR A 463 43.08 34.48 4.68
CA TYR A 463 43.79 33.82 5.79
C TYR A 463 45.26 33.56 5.42
N PRO A 464 46.22 33.71 6.36
CA PRO A 464 46.08 34.29 7.70
C PRO A 464 45.79 35.80 7.66
N LEU A 465 44.92 36.25 8.56
CA LEU A 465 44.38 37.63 8.56
C LEU A 465 45.45 38.69 8.83
N ASN A 466 46.52 38.32 9.54
CA ASN A 466 47.59 39.24 9.96
C ASN A 466 48.87 39.10 9.13
N SER A 467 48.80 38.53 7.92
CA SER A 467 49.94 38.51 7.01
C SER A 467 50.32 39.94 6.57
N SER A 468 51.61 40.17 6.32
CA SER A 468 52.08 41.46 5.80
C SER A 468 51.40 41.85 4.49
N SER A 469 51.10 40.86 3.63
CA SER A 469 50.36 41.07 2.38
C SER A 469 48.92 41.54 2.58
N GLU A 470 48.22 41.04 3.59
CA GLU A 470 46.84 41.48 3.88
C GLU A 470 46.82 42.84 4.59
N ILE A 471 47.78 43.10 5.48
CA ILE A 471 47.99 44.44 6.04
C ILE A 471 48.22 45.45 4.91
N ASP A 472 49.11 45.13 3.96
CA ASP A 472 49.38 45.98 2.79
C ASP A 472 48.14 46.17 1.92
N LYS A 473 47.34 45.12 1.71
CA LYS A 473 46.12 45.17 0.89
C LYS A 473 45.05 46.04 1.53
N VAL A 474 44.82 45.92 2.83
CA VAL A 474 43.91 46.79 3.59
C VAL A 474 44.41 48.23 3.58
N MET A 475 45.71 48.45 3.80
CA MET A 475 46.31 49.78 3.74
C MET A 475 46.19 50.41 2.34
N ARG A 476 46.38 49.63 1.26
CA ARG A 476 46.15 50.07 -0.12
C ARG A 476 44.70 50.47 -0.34
N SER A 477 43.75 49.69 0.15
CA SER A 477 42.33 50.00 0.07
C SER A 477 42.00 51.31 0.79
N ILE A 478 42.46 51.49 2.04
CA ILE A 478 42.25 52.72 2.82
C ILE A 478 42.84 53.94 2.08
N LEU A 479 44.06 53.83 1.57
CA LEU A 479 44.70 54.93 0.84
C LEU A 479 43.95 55.26 -0.46
N THR A 480 43.56 54.23 -1.22
CA THR A 480 42.82 54.41 -2.48
C THR A 480 41.46 55.05 -2.25
N THR A 481 40.72 54.63 -1.22
CA THR A 481 39.43 55.21 -0.83
C THR A 481 39.55 56.68 -0.43
N ASN A 482 40.71 57.08 0.11
CA ASN A 482 41.02 58.47 0.44
C ASN A 482 41.64 59.26 -0.73
N GLY A 483 41.70 58.69 -1.95
CA GLY A 483 42.26 59.34 -3.13
C GLY A 483 43.80 59.45 -3.12
N ILE A 484 44.48 58.65 -2.29
CA ILE A 484 45.93 58.68 -2.11
C ILE A 484 46.56 57.49 -2.83
N SER A 485 47.49 57.75 -3.74
CA SER A 485 48.26 56.70 -4.41
C SER A 485 49.16 55.95 -3.42
N TRP A 486 49.36 54.64 -3.61
CA TRP A 486 50.27 53.83 -2.78
C TRP A 486 51.72 54.34 -2.78
N SER A 487 52.16 54.97 -3.88
CA SER A 487 53.46 55.62 -3.99
C SER A 487 53.61 56.81 -3.05
N ASP A 488 52.49 57.43 -2.66
CA ASP A 488 52.44 58.62 -1.80
C ASP A 488 52.21 58.29 -0.32
N ARG A 489 52.22 57.00 0.06
CA ARG A 489 51.95 56.58 1.45
C ARG A 489 52.80 57.29 2.51
N HIS A 490 54.05 57.63 2.18
CA HIS A 490 54.97 58.34 3.07
C HIS A 490 54.57 59.80 3.34
N LYS A 491 53.68 60.38 2.53
CA LYS A 491 53.16 61.74 2.70
C LYS A 491 51.98 61.81 3.68
N VAL A 492 51.44 60.66 4.08
CA VAL A 492 50.35 60.57 5.07
C VAL A 492 50.94 60.64 6.46
N SER A 493 50.77 61.77 7.15
CA SER A 493 51.34 62.02 8.50
C SER A 493 50.98 60.95 9.53
N ASN A 494 49.84 60.28 9.33
CA ASN A 494 49.30 59.29 10.25
C ASN A 494 49.51 57.83 9.80
N TYR A 495 50.25 57.58 8.71
CA TYR A 495 50.40 56.24 8.11
C TYR A 495 50.80 55.17 9.12
N SER A 496 51.85 55.42 9.91
CA SER A 496 52.33 54.47 10.93
C SER A 496 51.31 54.21 12.04
N SER A 497 50.49 55.21 12.39
CA SER A 497 49.43 55.03 13.39
C SER A 497 48.29 54.19 12.84
N THR A 498 47.87 54.46 11.59
CA THR A 498 46.84 53.69 10.89
C THR A 498 47.29 52.25 10.63
N GLU A 499 48.55 52.04 10.24
CA GLU A 499 49.13 50.71 10.06
C GLU A 499 49.13 49.90 11.37
N LYS A 500 49.50 50.53 12.50
CA LYS A 500 49.41 49.90 13.83
C LYS A 500 47.98 49.55 14.22
N GLU A 501 47.03 50.44 13.93
CA GLU A 501 45.60 50.20 14.21
C GLU A 501 45.04 49.06 13.35
N VAL A 502 45.33 49.04 12.05
CA VAL A 502 44.97 47.95 11.14
C VAL A 502 45.59 46.63 11.60
N THR A 503 46.88 46.63 11.94
CA THR A 503 47.58 45.44 12.47
C THR A 503 46.94 44.94 13.77
N SER A 504 46.59 45.85 14.70
CA SER A 504 45.91 45.51 15.95
C SER A 504 44.53 44.89 15.71
N ASN A 505 43.75 45.45 14.77
CA ASN A 505 42.43 44.94 14.42
C ASN A 505 42.52 43.56 13.75
N LEU A 506 43.46 43.35 12.83
CA LEU A 506 43.67 42.05 12.17
C LEU A 506 44.15 40.97 13.17
N ASN A 507 45.03 41.33 14.12
CA ASN A 507 45.44 40.42 15.20
C ASN A 507 44.26 40.05 16.13
N ARG A 508 43.37 40.99 16.43
CA ARG A 508 42.15 40.73 17.19
C ARG A 508 41.24 39.75 16.46
N ASN A 509 41.02 39.94 15.15
CA ASN A 509 40.21 39.04 14.34
C ASN A 509 40.86 37.65 14.20
N GLN A 510 42.19 37.58 14.03
CA GLN A 510 42.92 36.31 14.02
C GLN A 510 42.79 35.56 15.35
N SER A 511 42.80 36.28 16.48
CA SER A 511 42.60 35.69 17.81
C SER A 511 41.17 35.17 17.99
N GLN A 512 40.16 35.92 17.52
CA GLN A 512 38.77 35.47 17.51
C GLN A 512 38.57 34.25 16.61
N LEU A 513 39.22 34.20 15.45
CA LEU A 513 39.19 33.04 14.57
C LEU A 513 39.88 31.83 15.20
N ALA A 514 41.02 32.02 15.88
CA ALA A 514 41.68 30.93 16.60
C ALA A 514 40.81 30.41 17.76
N GLN A 515 40.11 31.28 18.48
CA GLN A 515 39.11 30.88 19.47
C GLN A 515 37.98 30.08 18.84
N LEU A 516 37.42 30.56 17.72
CA LEU A 516 36.37 29.86 16.97
C LEU A 516 36.85 28.47 16.49
N ILE A 517 38.06 28.38 15.93
CA ILE A 517 38.67 27.10 15.51
C ILE A 517 38.79 26.15 16.70
N ASN A 518 39.21 26.65 17.86
CA ASN A 518 39.31 25.83 19.06
C ASN A 518 37.93 25.39 19.56
N GLU A 519 36.94 26.29 19.61
CA GLU A 519 35.55 25.95 19.97
C GLU A 519 34.94 24.91 19.01
N ILE A 520 35.20 25.03 17.71
CA ILE A 520 34.81 24.02 16.72
C ILE A 520 35.57 22.71 17.01
N SER A 521 36.89 22.74 17.23
CA SER A 521 37.67 21.53 17.51
C SER A 521 37.26 20.83 18.82
N GLU A 522 36.79 21.56 19.83
CA GLU A 522 36.30 21.00 21.10
C GLU A 522 34.93 20.31 20.92
N HIS A 523 34.17 20.71 19.91
CA HIS A 523 32.82 20.22 19.64
C HIS A 523 32.73 19.30 18.42
N THR A 524 33.85 19.07 17.73
CA THR A 524 33.94 18.27 16.51
C THR A 524 35.11 17.29 16.60
N PRO A 525 35.10 16.20 15.82
CA PRO A 525 36.27 15.34 15.69
C PRO A 525 37.41 15.95 14.85
N ILE A 526 37.22 17.15 14.30
CA ILE A 526 38.21 17.80 13.45
C ILE A 526 39.22 18.51 14.34
N THR A 527 40.50 18.24 14.13
CA THR A 527 41.55 18.91 14.88
C THR A 527 41.69 20.38 14.48
N SER A 528 42.15 21.24 15.39
CA SER A 528 42.45 22.65 15.06
C SER A 528 43.43 22.78 13.90
N GLN A 529 44.33 21.80 13.73
CA GLN A 529 45.29 21.75 12.64
C GLN A 529 44.61 21.49 11.29
N GLU A 530 43.70 20.52 11.19
CA GLU A 530 42.95 20.26 9.95
C GLU A 530 42.10 21.47 9.53
N LEU A 531 41.47 22.16 10.50
CA LEU A 531 40.73 23.39 10.22
C LEU A 531 41.63 24.51 9.70
N GLN A 532 42.84 24.65 10.25
CA GLN A 532 43.84 25.61 9.75
C GLN A 532 44.35 25.23 8.36
N GLU A 533 44.56 23.95 8.08
CA GLU A 533 44.95 23.47 6.75
C GLU A 533 43.86 23.76 5.71
N TRP A 534 42.58 23.60 6.06
CA TRP A 534 41.48 23.99 5.17
C TRP A 534 41.52 25.47 4.84
N LEU A 535 41.66 26.33 5.86
CA LEU A 535 41.78 27.78 5.72
C LEU A 535 42.96 28.21 4.84
N VAL A 536 44.07 27.47 4.86
CA VAL A 536 45.25 27.76 4.04
C VAL A 536 45.11 27.27 2.61
N GLN A 537 44.46 26.12 2.39
CA GLN A 537 44.33 25.52 1.05
C GLN A 537 43.33 26.24 0.15
N ASP A 538 42.32 26.88 0.74
CA ASP A 538 41.24 27.49 -0.02
C ASP A 538 41.00 28.92 0.49
N ASN A 539 41.74 29.86 -0.11
CA ASN A 539 41.64 31.30 0.14
C ASN A 539 40.23 31.89 -0.10
N SER A 540 39.30 31.10 -0.64
CA SER A 540 37.89 31.47 -0.85
C SER A 540 36.92 30.89 0.18
N LEU A 541 37.43 30.16 1.19
CA LEU A 541 36.60 29.67 2.28
C LEU A 541 36.10 30.84 3.14
N THR A 542 34.86 31.24 2.91
CA THR A 542 34.08 31.99 3.88
C THR A 542 33.87 31.13 5.14
N ILE A 543 33.61 31.77 6.28
CA ILE A 543 33.19 31.07 7.51
C ILE A 543 32.04 30.10 7.22
N ASP A 544 31.09 30.51 6.37
CA ASP A 544 29.95 29.69 5.98
C ASP A 544 30.39 28.36 5.34
N ASN A 545 31.48 28.34 4.57
CA ASN A 545 32.01 27.11 3.97
C ASN A 545 32.71 26.21 5.01
N ILE A 546 33.41 26.79 5.99
CA ILE A 546 34.05 26.05 7.08
C ILE A 546 33.00 25.46 8.01
N GLU A 547 31.97 26.23 8.36
CA GLU A 547 30.82 25.74 9.12
C GLU A 547 30.08 24.65 8.37
N THR A 548 29.89 24.79 7.05
CA THR A 548 29.25 23.75 6.24
C THR A 548 30.09 22.48 6.21
N ARG A 549 31.42 22.58 6.10
CA ARG A 549 32.32 21.41 6.15
C ARG A 549 32.42 20.80 7.56
N ALA A 550 32.47 21.62 8.60
CA ALA A 550 32.51 21.19 9.99
C ALA A 550 31.17 20.56 10.41
N SER A 551 30.04 21.17 10.07
CA SER A 551 28.69 20.59 10.20
C SER A 551 28.64 19.23 9.52
N ARG A 552 29.12 19.15 8.27
CA ARG A 552 29.20 17.88 7.54
C ARG A 552 30.11 16.87 8.24
N ALA A 553 31.23 17.26 8.83
CA ALA A 553 32.12 16.35 9.54
C ALA A 553 31.54 15.86 10.88
N ILE A 554 30.92 16.73 11.67
CA ILE A 554 30.18 16.38 12.90
C ILE A 554 29.06 15.40 12.56
N ALA A 555 28.24 15.78 11.57
CA ALA A 555 27.16 14.96 11.06
C ALA A 555 27.71 13.62 10.57
N ASN A 556 28.78 13.61 9.77
CA ASN A 556 29.38 12.38 9.26
C ASN A 556 29.94 11.48 10.37
N ASN A 557 30.46 12.03 11.46
CA ASN A 557 30.99 11.22 12.55
C ASN A 557 29.88 10.68 13.46
N LYS A 558 28.92 11.52 13.87
CA LYS A 558 27.75 11.11 14.67
C LYS A 558 26.78 10.22 13.90
N LEU A 559 26.68 10.45 12.59
CA LEU A 559 25.84 9.67 11.69
C LEU A 559 26.62 8.56 10.99
N ARG A 560 27.89 8.29 11.32
CA ARG A 560 28.65 7.26 10.58
C ARG A 560 27.93 5.92 10.57
N VAL A 561 27.34 5.55 11.70
CA VAL A 561 26.50 4.34 11.85
C VAL A 561 25.18 4.50 11.10
N LEU A 562 24.48 5.62 11.25
CA LEU A 562 23.21 5.90 10.57
C LEU A 562 23.32 6.05 9.04
N LYS A 563 24.46 6.52 8.52
CA LYS A 563 24.76 6.67 7.11
C LYS A 563 25.14 5.34 6.49
N ALA A 564 25.99 4.56 7.17
CA ALA A 564 26.26 3.17 6.79
C ALA A 564 24.98 2.32 6.74
N ILE A 565 24.00 2.66 7.57
CA ILE A 565 22.68 2.04 7.56
C ILE A 565 21.75 2.65 6.49
N LEU A 566 21.79 3.95 6.17
CA LEU A 566 20.71 4.58 5.37
C LEU A 566 21.11 5.10 3.98
N GLU A 567 22.37 4.96 3.55
CA GLU A 567 22.87 5.55 2.28
C GLU A 567 22.89 4.57 1.08
N THR A 568 22.20 3.44 1.14
CA THR A 568 21.97 2.62 -0.06
C THR A 568 20.87 3.24 -0.92
N GLU A 569 21.23 4.19 -1.78
CA GLU A 569 20.37 4.61 -2.90
C GLU A 569 20.24 3.43 -3.87
N THR A 570 19.26 2.57 -3.63
CA THR A 570 18.82 1.59 -4.62
C THR A 570 18.08 2.34 -5.70
N GLN A 571 18.63 2.37 -6.92
CA GLN A 571 17.87 2.86 -8.05
C GLN A 571 16.56 2.05 -8.16
N PRO A 572 15.40 2.71 -8.27
CA PRO A 572 14.13 2.03 -8.34
C PRO A 572 14.13 1.16 -9.60
N LYS A 573 14.25 -0.15 -9.42
CA LYS A 573 13.95 -1.07 -10.51
C LYS A 573 12.45 -0.99 -10.70
N GLN A 574 12.03 -0.71 -11.94
CA GLN A 574 10.63 -0.65 -12.30
C GLN A 574 10.04 -2.03 -12.00
N ASN A 575 9.29 -2.14 -10.91
CA ASN A 575 8.64 -3.37 -10.51
C ASN A 575 7.69 -3.78 -11.64
N SER A 576 8.01 -4.88 -12.32
CA SER A 576 7.08 -5.56 -13.19
C SER A 576 5.86 -5.91 -12.35
N CYS A 577 4.67 -5.55 -12.81
CA CYS A 577 3.41 -6.03 -12.25
C CYS A 577 3.45 -7.57 -12.13
N LEU A 578 3.18 -8.13 -10.94
CA LEU A 578 3.14 -9.58 -10.72
C LEU A 578 1.70 -10.07 -10.55
N PHE A 579 1.40 -11.25 -11.10
CA PHE A 579 0.12 -11.93 -10.92
C PHE A 579 0.19 -13.03 -9.85
N VAL A 580 -0.88 -13.15 -9.07
CA VAL A 580 -1.15 -14.28 -8.17
C VAL A 580 -2.54 -14.83 -8.45
N PRO A 581 -2.81 -16.12 -8.22
CA PRO A 581 -4.13 -16.68 -8.45
C PRO A 581 -5.19 -15.91 -7.65
N SER A 582 -6.40 -15.81 -8.15
CA SER A 582 -7.50 -15.20 -7.39
C SER A 582 -8.13 -16.21 -6.43
N ALA A 583 -8.34 -15.81 -5.17
CA ALA A 583 -9.17 -16.53 -4.23
C ALA A 583 -10.64 -16.10 -4.40
N TYR A 584 -11.41 -16.87 -5.18
CA TYR A 584 -12.85 -16.66 -5.36
C TYR A 584 -13.64 -17.91 -5.00
N SER A 585 -14.81 -17.71 -4.41
CA SER A 585 -15.78 -18.77 -4.13
C SER A 585 -16.75 -18.88 -5.31
N GLN A 586 -16.82 -20.06 -5.93
CA GLN A 586 -17.79 -20.37 -6.98
C GLN A 586 -19.22 -20.23 -6.48
N ASP A 587 -19.47 -20.74 -5.27
CA ASP A 587 -20.82 -20.81 -4.68
C ASP A 587 -21.42 -19.44 -4.38
N THR A 588 -20.57 -18.45 -4.11
CA THR A 588 -21.03 -17.11 -3.70
C THR A 588 -20.98 -16.08 -4.83
N GLY A 589 -20.21 -16.34 -5.90
CA GLY A 589 -19.94 -15.37 -6.95
C GLY A 589 -19.25 -14.08 -6.47
N ARG A 590 -18.82 -14.01 -5.20
CA ARG A 590 -18.27 -12.81 -4.58
C ARG A 590 -16.79 -12.65 -4.87
N ARG A 591 -16.39 -11.40 -5.01
CA ARG A 591 -15.02 -11.00 -5.38
C ARG A 591 -14.37 -10.31 -4.21
N ILE A 592 -13.27 -10.89 -3.75
CA ILE A 592 -12.56 -10.38 -2.58
C ILE A 592 -11.20 -9.86 -3.02
N PHE A 593 -11.04 -8.54 -2.95
CA PHE A 593 -9.77 -7.84 -3.10
C PHE A 593 -9.21 -7.51 -1.72
N GLY A 594 -7.95 -7.07 -1.66
CA GLY A 594 -7.38 -6.81 -0.35
C GLY A 594 -5.98 -6.25 -0.34
N GLY A 595 -5.41 -6.20 0.85
CA GLY A 595 -4.07 -5.68 1.05
C GLY A 595 -3.61 -5.66 2.50
N VAL A 596 -2.43 -5.10 2.69
CA VAL A 596 -1.87 -4.79 4.01
C VAL A 596 -1.34 -3.37 3.98
N ASN A 597 -1.82 -2.54 4.90
CA ASN A 597 -1.28 -1.21 5.15
C ASN A 597 -0.43 -1.23 6.42
N ALA A 598 0.89 -1.25 6.23
CA ALA A 598 1.89 -1.22 7.28
C ALA A 598 2.73 0.06 7.20
N LEU A 599 2.10 1.19 6.83
CA LEU A 599 2.72 2.52 6.90
C LEU A 599 2.65 3.06 8.35
N PRO A 600 3.78 3.27 9.04
CA PRO A 600 3.80 3.72 10.42
C PRO A 600 3.05 5.03 10.64
N ARG A 601 2.12 4.98 11.60
CA ARG A 601 1.48 6.14 12.20
C ARG A 601 1.97 6.23 13.64
N ILE A 602 2.70 7.28 13.98
CA ILE A 602 3.43 7.36 15.25
C ILE A 602 2.84 8.48 16.13
N SER A 603 2.34 8.14 17.32
CA SER A 603 2.03 9.12 18.37
C SER A 603 3.21 9.23 19.33
N GLN A 604 3.72 10.43 19.56
CA GLN A 604 4.71 10.67 20.61
C GLN A 604 4.02 10.93 21.94
N ILE A 605 4.36 10.14 22.96
CA ILE A 605 3.85 10.30 24.32
C ILE A 605 5.01 10.68 25.24
N GLN A 606 4.92 11.83 25.89
CA GLN A 606 5.96 12.35 26.80
C GLN A 606 5.94 11.73 28.21
N GLN A 607 5.26 10.60 28.41
CA GLN A 607 5.13 9.93 29.70
C GLN A 607 5.92 8.62 29.71
N ALA A 608 6.32 8.15 30.90
CA ALA A 608 6.98 6.87 31.03
C ALA A 608 6.03 5.75 30.56
N PRO A 609 6.54 4.74 29.82
CA PRO A 609 5.72 3.60 29.46
C PRO A 609 5.22 2.90 30.73
N PRO A 610 4.03 2.28 30.70
CA PRO A 610 3.59 1.42 31.80
C PRO A 610 4.66 0.33 32.07
N PRO A 611 4.92 -0.03 33.34
CA PRO A 611 5.98 -0.97 33.68
C PRO A 611 5.75 -2.33 33.01
N TRP A 612 6.71 -2.75 32.19
CA TRP A 612 6.71 -4.06 31.52
C TRP A 612 7.47 -5.09 32.36
N SER A 613 6.91 -6.29 32.49
CA SER A 613 7.41 -7.35 33.37
C SER A 613 8.45 -8.29 32.73
N GLY A 614 9.23 -7.87 31.74
CA GLY A 614 10.14 -8.75 30.99
C GLY A 614 11.57 -8.24 30.86
N SER A 615 12.56 -9.05 31.25
CA SER A 615 13.99 -8.76 31.09
C SER A 615 14.39 -8.61 29.62
N SER A 616 15.04 -7.49 29.25
CA SER A 616 15.63 -7.24 27.93
C SER A 616 17.11 -7.61 27.89
N GLN A 617 17.60 -8.11 26.75
CA GLN A 617 19.04 -8.26 26.46
C GLN A 617 19.45 -7.25 25.37
N ASN A 618 20.57 -6.56 25.57
CA ASN A 618 21.07 -5.54 24.66
C ASN A 618 21.88 -6.17 23.52
N VAL A 619 21.45 -5.97 22.27
CA VAL A 619 22.25 -6.30 21.07
C VAL A 619 23.00 -5.04 20.64
N ARG A 620 24.33 -5.04 20.82
CA ARG A 620 25.21 -3.95 20.35
C ARG A 620 25.53 -4.13 18.87
N LEU A 621 25.30 -3.08 18.08
CA LEU A 621 25.78 -2.94 16.72
C LEU A 621 27.18 -2.28 16.75
N GLY A 622 28.26 -3.07 16.93
CA GLY A 622 29.62 -2.52 16.90
C GLY A 622 30.72 -3.52 17.28
N GLY A 623 31.77 -3.59 16.46
CA GLY A 623 32.90 -4.52 16.55
C GLY A 623 33.76 -4.37 17.81
N SER A 624 34.38 -5.47 18.19
CA SER A 624 35.17 -5.65 19.41
C SER A 624 36.43 -4.77 19.48
N ALA A 625 36.51 -3.93 20.51
CA ALA A 625 37.75 -3.40 21.09
C ALA A 625 37.61 -3.37 22.64
N PRO A 626 38.69 -3.58 23.41
CA PRO A 626 38.61 -3.78 24.86
C PRO A 626 38.44 -2.44 25.62
N PRO A 627 37.90 -2.45 26.85
CA PRO A 627 37.56 -1.22 27.57
C PRO A 627 38.79 -0.61 28.26
N ALA A 628 38.97 0.69 28.08
CA ALA A 628 39.83 1.51 28.93
C ALA A 628 38.97 2.16 30.03
N THR A 629 39.39 1.99 31.28
CA THR A 629 38.89 2.66 32.48
C THR A 629 39.22 4.14 32.46
N ILE A 630 38.22 5.03 32.53
CA ILE A 630 38.42 6.44 32.93
C ILE A 630 37.29 6.93 33.84
N SER A 631 37.72 7.71 34.82
CA SER A 631 37.05 8.31 35.97
C SER A 631 36.01 9.38 35.64
N SER A 632 35.00 9.43 36.51
CA SER A 632 33.96 10.45 36.59
C SER A 632 34.48 11.86 36.91
N GLY A 633 34.00 12.87 36.16
CA GLY A 633 34.11 14.27 36.54
C GLY A 633 33.11 15.17 35.82
N GLY A 634 32.09 15.66 36.56
CA GLY A 634 31.65 17.06 36.51
C GLY A 634 30.69 17.56 35.42
N ASN A 635 29.44 17.81 35.84
CA ASN A 635 28.54 18.92 35.45
C ASN A 635 28.29 19.23 33.96
N SER A 636 27.13 18.79 33.43
CA SER A 636 26.51 19.36 32.21
C SER A 636 24.97 19.27 32.19
N SER A 637 24.29 19.38 33.33
CA SER A 637 22.83 19.09 33.43
C SER A 637 21.89 20.30 33.39
N ARG A 638 22.35 21.52 33.05
CA ARG A 638 21.49 22.73 33.13
C ARG A 638 20.99 23.32 31.80
N LEU A 639 21.51 22.91 30.64
CA LEU A 639 21.12 23.51 29.35
C LEU A 639 19.97 22.80 28.59
N PHE A 640 19.54 21.62 29.04
CA PHE A 640 18.51 20.84 28.32
C PHE A 640 17.06 21.09 28.77
N ARG A 641 16.80 21.93 29.79
CA ARG A 641 15.42 22.20 30.24
C ARG A 641 14.63 23.18 29.35
N SER A 642 15.27 23.99 28.50
CA SER A 642 14.55 24.83 27.52
C SER A 642 14.20 24.08 26.22
N PHE A 643 14.52 22.79 26.13
CA PHE A 643 14.38 21.92 24.95
C PHE A 643 12.94 21.45 24.68
N PHE A 644 12.04 21.46 25.68
CA PHE A 644 10.71 20.82 25.56
C PHE A 644 9.50 21.77 25.44
N SER A 645 9.67 23.10 25.52
CA SER A 645 8.54 24.05 25.43
C SER A 645 8.17 24.48 24.00
N TYR A 646 8.87 24.00 22.97
CA TYR A 646 8.66 24.38 21.56
C TYR A 646 7.93 23.28 20.75
N ILE A 647 7.30 22.34 21.44
CA ILE A 647 6.67 21.15 20.85
C ILE A 647 5.19 21.43 20.57
N GLY A 648 4.91 21.92 19.36
CA GLY A 648 3.59 21.93 18.75
C GLY A 648 3.72 21.45 17.31
N VAL A 649 3.49 20.17 17.06
CA VAL A 649 3.35 19.65 15.70
C VAL A 649 2.00 20.15 15.18
N SER A 650 2.03 21.10 14.25
CA SER A 650 0.85 21.51 13.49
C SER A 650 0.42 20.35 12.59
N SER A 651 -0.65 19.66 12.95
CA SER A 651 -1.40 18.80 12.04
C SER A 651 -2.10 19.67 11.00
N SER A 652 -1.51 19.83 9.81
CA SER A 652 -2.17 20.47 8.68
C SER A 652 -3.19 19.50 8.06
N SER A 653 -4.44 19.59 8.50
CA SER A 653 -5.59 19.04 7.78
C SER A 653 -5.90 19.96 6.59
N SER A 654 -5.60 19.52 5.37
CA SER A 654 -6.03 20.18 4.15
C SER A 654 -7.51 19.89 3.89
N SER A 655 -8.39 20.74 4.41
CA SER A 655 -9.78 20.83 3.98
C SER A 655 -9.88 21.93 2.92
N SER A 656 -10.02 21.53 1.66
CA SER A 656 -10.42 22.41 0.56
C SER A 656 -11.90 22.76 0.70
N GLY A 657 -12.18 23.90 1.35
CA GLY A 657 -13.51 24.50 1.42
C GLY A 657 -13.63 25.66 0.44
N SER A 658 -14.33 25.41 -0.67
CA SER A 658 -14.81 26.43 -1.60
C SER A 658 -15.87 27.31 -0.94
N SER A 659 -15.62 28.61 -0.97
CA SER A 659 -16.52 29.67 -0.56
C SER A 659 -17.69 29.83 -1.55
N GLY A 660 -18.92 29.79 -1.05
CA GLY A 660 -20.12 30.19 -1.77
C GLY A 660 -21.27 30.39 -0.79
N GLY A 661 -21.40 31.60 -0.23
CA GLY A 661 -22.46 31.94 0.71
C GLY A 661 -23.78 32.33 0.02
N SER A 662 -24.90 32.09 0.71
CA SER A 662 -26.03 33.04 0.81
C SER A 662 -27.12 32.55 1.79
N SER A 663 -27.25 33.31 2.88
CA SER A 663 -28.50 33.80 3.50
C SER A 663 -29.78 32.94 3.57
N SER A 664 -30.25 32.68 4.80
CA SER A 664 -31.61 33.01 5.34
C SER A 664 -31.75 32.34 6.72
N SER A 665 -31.80 33.05 7.86
CA SER A 665 -32.91 33.80 8.46
C SER A 665 -34.19 33.00 8.75
N SER A 666 -34.32 32.50 9.98
CA SER A 666 -35.52 32.42 10.85
C SER A 666 -35.16 31.44 11.98
N GLY A 667 -35.32 31.73 13.28
CA GLY A 667 -36.39 32.43 13.97
C GLY A 667 -37.26 31.36 14.65
N GLY A 668 -37.04 31.11 15.96
CA GLY A 668 -37.82 30.11 16.68
C GLY A 668 -37.46 29.99 18.15
N ASN A 669 -38.17 30.76 18.98
CA ASN A 669 -38.18 30.74 20.44
C ASN A 669 -38.87 29.49 21.04
N GLY A 670 -38.52 29.19 22.30
CA GLY A 670 -39.37 28.52 23.28
C GLY A 670 -39.10 27.01 23.42
N SER A 671 -39.22 26.38 24.58
CA SER A 671 -39.57 26.83 25.93
C SER A 671 -39.34 25.65 26.89
N SER A 672 -39.07 26.00 28.14
CA SER A 672 -39.05 25.18 29.35
C SER A 672 -40.22 24.19 29.50
N GLY A 673 -39.94 23.02 30.07
CA GLY A 673 -40.97 22.08 30.53
C GLY A 673 -40.40 20.97 31.42
N SER A 674 -40.37 21.24 32.72
CA SER A 674 -40.12 20.30 33.82
C SER A 674 -41.24 19.27 34.00
N SER A 675 -40.89 18.07 34.50
CA SER A 675 -41.47 17.41 35.70
C SER A 675 -41.79 15.91 35.58
N SER A 676 -41.43 15.20 36.66
CA SER A 676 -41.99 13.93 37.20
C SER A 676 -41.96 12.68 36.31
N GLY A 677 -41.54 11.49 36.76
CA GLY A 677 -41.71 10.87 38.07
C GLY A 677 -42.58 9.61 37.88
N GLY A 678 -42.03 8.41 38.09
CA GLY A 678 -42.81 7.16 38.00
C GLY A 678 -41.95 5.90 37.93
N ARG A 679 -41.81 5.23 39.07
CA ARG A 679 -41.23 3.88 39.25
C ARG A 679 -42.30 2.79 38.92
N PRO A 680 -41.91 1.49 38.88
CA PRO A 680 -42.39 0.50 37.91
C PRO A 680 -43.56 -0.36 38.39
N GLN A 681 -44.22 -1.05 37.45
CA GLN A 681 -45.07 -2.20 37.74
C GLN A 681 -44.54 -3.48 37.10
N THR A 682 -44.35 -4.47 37.96
CA THR A 682 -44.23 -5.90 37.70
C THR A 682 -45.54 -6.48 37.18
N LEU A 683 -45.47 -7.37 36.20
CA LEU A 683 -46.50 -8.40 35.98
C LEU A 683 -45.85 -9.74 35.63
N ARG A 684 -46.28 -10.74 36.39
CA ARG A 684 -45.97 -12.17 36.36
C ARG A 684 -47.01 -12.91 35.50
N MET A 685 -46.72 -14.20 35.26
CA MET A 685 -47.53 -15.28 34.66
C MET A 685 -47.21 -15.52 33.18
N SER A 686 -47.02 -16.75 32.69
CA SER A 686 -47.12 -18.10 33.28
C SER A 686 -46.58 -19.13 32.27
N ASP A 687 -46.28 -20.31 32.79
CA ASP A 687 -45.83 -21.55 32.15
C ASP A 687 -46.38 -21.88 30.75
N GLN A 688 -45.56 -22.49 29.90
CA GLN A 688 -45.84 -23.81 29.30
C GLN A 688 -44.61 -24.39 28.56
N LEU A 689 -44.19 -25.58 29.00
CA LEU A 689 -43.28 -26.51 28.32
C LEU A 689 -43.97 -27.12 27.08
N PRO A 690 -43.20 -27.73 26.15
CA PRO A 690 -43.32 -29.19 26.08
C PRO A 690 -41.98 -29.94 26.02
N ARG A 691 -42.02 -31.13 26.60
CA ARG A 691 -41.00 -32.18 26.59
C ARG A 691 -40.96 -32.91 25.25
N ASN A 692 -39.74 -33.35 24.91
CA ASN A 692 -39.30 -34.62 24.33
C ASN A 692 -40.18 -35.35 23.32
N ASN A 693 -39.56 -35.75 22.21
CA ASN A 693 -39.53 -37.17 21.85
C ASN A 693 -38.21 -37.55 21.17
N ILE A 694 -37.65 -38.63 21.69
CA ILE A 694 -36.58 -39.44 21.12
C ILE A 694 -37.26 -40.53 20.29
N ASN A 695 -36.82 -40.69 19.04
CA ASN A 695 -36.56 -41.97 18.38
C ASN A 695 -35.57 -41.73 17.24
#